data_AF-A0A7G9YY96-F1
#
_entry.id   AF-A0A7G9YY96-F1
#
_cell.length_a   1.000
_cell.length_b   1.000
_cell.length_c   1.000
_cell.angle_alpha   90.00
_cell.angle_beta   90.00
_cell.angle_gamma   90.00
#
_symmetry.space_group_name_H-M   'P 1'
#
loop_
_entity.id
_entity.type
_entity.pdbx_description
1 polymer ?
#
loop_
_entity_poly.entity_id
_entity_poly.type
_entity_poly.pdbx_seq_one_letter_code
_entity_poly.pdbx_strand_id
1 'polypeptide(L)'
;MTRGWGKRLLFKIAIGVVVLFALLICMQTTNASEMLGIDVTSPSAVCFTFGPSTQNTKHSSFTITNTAKNTTLKVYDILYSPPSGITITLTPPEKNFELYGDAHRNIDLRIEVDPSKALEKEHICPITIKSNAEETEKTVYLSVIIKYNAKIVVSGLPVDFGTVSSKKYKVVSEPITISEEYGYKPLESVTISPAYGNENTWVHVGSYPSQISNPVDVTFTLTPGPPDYERHDNKYTWKFIIKSSNADPVTITVKARIMRPPKLGSLHDEELEIKFDKPKGTVSKYDRYIDVPVRNLGDEPMHFSSSVSESPGGGITIRIDRSPGVVSKRGSENIKVHIIAPYDTPEGTYQGKLFIDTVEDKDGYVKITIVIKWPVDFIISSTSIYFTPSPPFIDFGTIELKEREYEKKSANITLTEFYLYKPVRNLRFSKSGEYGKWLKEETDFSEIPPGESRNITLKIEPGLEAVPKSYSWKYDISAREIGAKRIDVIAKIVPMNIPEMIEYLNSFRESILYKSYPTSEVIISNGVEMLEAVEESEIDADDWKKLPVLMKGTLSLLSSLNDGITFSEEENYGKAVENLVSASVSTSTIGSNSELNNWDISRYAKDISTGADKTTEEVLINEAKKLELRGWNIKKAVEHAMALDDISGLKKEENVLNSSLSYQHAATIYSLLNDKEKRLECVYEESLLVDKHEELVSDATALRIKAENKISNSKENDLIRIGDIYLLLNPYKYDTFSESYGSAEKYLEDALKNYKVAGVSLMSEDTEKKLKEVKSEWRYILSMFFLACILYGAAFIYTINRVIMGTVAYMRDMYEREVGDIIVK
;
A
#
# COMPACT_ATOMS: atom_id res chain seq x y z
N MET A 1 -96.06 -50.10 -55.41
CA MET A 1 -97.47 -50.51 -55.61
C MET A 1 -98.19 -49.37 -56.34
N THR A 2 -98.80 -49.67 -57.50
CA THR A 2 -99.73 -48.86 -58.35
C THR A 2 -99.23 -47.50 -58.90
N ARG A 3 -98.89 -47.42 -60.20
CA ARG A 3 -99.70 -47.02 -61.40
C ARG A 3 -99.78 -45.48 -61.54
N GLY A 4 -99.44 -44.80 -62.64
CA GLY A 4 -99.21 -45.17 -64.03
C GLY A 4 -100.33 -44.61 -64.92
N TRP A 5 -100.07 -43.54 -65.70
CA TRP A 5 -100.54 -43.27 -67.07
C TRP A 5 -100.33 -41.80 -67.46
N GLY A 6 -99.86 -41.54 -68.69
CA GLY A 6 -99.87 -40.18 -69.26
C GLY A 6 -98.64 -39.71 -70.05
N LYS A 7 -97.78 -40.61 -70.56
CA LYS A 7 -96.63 -40.26 -71.42
C LYS A 7 -96.75 -40.71 -72.88
N ARG A 8 -97.95 -40.71 -73.48
CA ARG A 8 -98.12 -41.22 -74.88
C ARG A 8 -98.93 -40.36 -75.87
N LEU A 9 -99.20 -39.08 -75.61
CA LEU A 9 -99.91 -38.21 -76.57
C LEU A 9 -99.06 -37.12 -77.24
N LEU A 10 -97.78 -36.96 -76.86
CA LEU A 10 -96.89 -35.93 -77.40
C LEU A 10 -96.18 -36.30 -78.72
N PHE A 11 -96.47 -37.45 -79.34
CA PHE A 11 -95.70 -37.92 -80.52
C PHE A 11 -96.50 -38.07 -81.83
N LYS A 12 -97.78 -37.67 -81.88
CA LYS A 12 -98.60 -37.88 -83.10
C LYS A 12 -99.19 -36.63 -83.76
N ILE A 13 -99.01 -35.43 -83.22
CA ILE A 13 -99.58 -34.19 -83.81
C ILE A 13 -98.51 -33.31 -84.49
N ALA A 14 -97.23 -33.68 -84.40
CA ALA A 14 -96.12 -32.99 -85.07
C ALA A 14 -96.01 -33.22 -86.60
N ILE A 15 -96.94 -33.96 -87.25
CA ILE A 15 -96.82 -34.31 -88.69
C ILE A 15 -98.06 -33.91 -89.53
N GLY A 16 -99.12 -33.36 -88.92
CA GLY A 16 -100.41 -33.15 -89.61
C GLY A 16 -100.68 -31.76 -90.23
N VAL A 17 -99.99 -30.69 -89.83
CA VAL A 17 -100.44 -29.31 -90.16
C VAL A 17 -99.59 -28.62 -91.25
N VAL A 18 -98.54 -29.29 -91.74
CA VAL A 18 -97.75 -28.83 -92.91
C VAL A 18 -98.51 -28.98 -94.24
N VAL A 19 -99.71 -29.58 -94.26
CA VAL A 19 -100.44 -29.89 -95.51
C VAL A 19 -101.71 -29.04 -95.71
N LEU A 20 -102.10 -28.18 -94.77
CA LEU A 20 -103.41 -27.48 -94.84
C LEU A 20 -103.38 -25.99 -95.22
N PHE A 21 -102.25 -25.40 -95.59
CA PHE A 21 -102.23 -23.98 -96.04
C PHE A 21 -101.60 -23.75 -97.42
N ALA A 22 -101.31 -24.82 -98.16
CA ALA A 22 -100.81 -24.74 -99.53
C ALA A 22 -101.91 -24.65 -100.61
N LEU A 23 -103.20 -24.52 -100.29
CA LEU A 23 -104.27 -24.55 -101.31
C LEU A 23 -105.57 -23.83 -100.89
N LEU A 24 -105.48 -22.57 -100.47
CA LEU A 24 -106.61 -21.64 -100.52
C LEU A 24 -106.17 -20.35 -101.24
N ILE A 25 -106.56 -20.33 -102.53
CA ILE A 25 -107.02 -19.18 -103.32
C ILE A 25 -105.97 -18.49 -104.19
N CYS A 26 -105.85 -19.02 -105.41
CA CYS A 26 -105.65 -18.27 -106.64
C CYS A 26 -106.86 -17.36 -106.94
N MET A 27 -106.65 -16.14 -107.43
CA MET A 27 -107.19 -15.62 -108.72
C MET A 27 -107.05 -14.10 -108.85
N GLN A 28 -106.45 -13.70 -110.00
CA GLN A 28 -106.70 -12.48 -110.80
C GLN A 28 -106.36 -11.11 -110.16
N THR A 29 -105.79 -10.09 -110.80
CA THR A 29 -105.54 -9.74 -112.21
C THR A 29 -104.68 -8.46 -112.25
N THR A 30 -103.78 -8.36 -113.22
CA THR A 30 -103.37 -7.19 -114.03
C THR A 30 -103.25 -5.76 -113.44
N ASN A 31 -102.12 -5.15 -113.83
CA ASN A 31 -101.88 -3.73 -114.18
C ASN A 31 -101.43 -2.73 -113.10
N ALA A 32 -100.37 -2.04 -113.49
CA ALA A 32 -99.69 -0.93 -112.86
C ALA A 32 -100.60 0.18 -112.33
N SER A 33 -100.27 0.64 -111.13
CA SER A 33 -100.27 2.05 -110.76
C SER A 33 -99.07 2.29 -109.84
N GLU A 34 -98.14 3.15 -110.23
CA GLU A 34 -97.05 3.61 -109.36
C GLU A 34 -97.65 4.15 -108.04
N MET A 35 -97.30 3.52 -106.91
CA MET A 35 -97.82 3.83 -105.57
C MET A 35 -96.75 4.53 -104.71
N LEU A 36 -97.17 5.51 -103.91
CA LEU A 36 -96.32 6.31 -103.00
C LEU A 36 -95.92 5.52 -101.74
N GLY A 37 -94.62 5.43 -101.40
CA GLY A 37 -94.11 4.72 -100.21
C GLY A 37 -93.03 5.49 -99.42
N ILE A 38 -93.01 5.34 -98.08
CA ILE A 38 -92.09 6.03 -97.15
C ILE A 38 -91.30 5.04 -96.26
N ASP A 39 -89.98 5.22 -96.15
CA ASP A 39 -89.14 4.50 -95.20
C ASP A 39 -88.39 5.40 -94.22
N VAL A 40 -88.21 4.95 -92.97
CA VAL A 40 -87.66 5.76 -91.87
C VAL A 40 -86.76 4.91 -90.97
N THR A 41 -85.52 5.37 -90.72
CA THR A 41 -84.59 4.72 -89.78
C THR A 41 -84.87 5.09 -88.32
N SER A 42 -84.50 4.23 -87.36
CA SER A 42 -84.64 4.55 -85.93
C SER A 42 -83.38 5.25 -85.38
N PRO A 43 -83.53 6.25 -84.48
CA PRO A 43 -82.39 6.95 -83.89
C PRO A 43 -81.66 6.14 -82.81
N SER A 44 -80.36 6.40 -82.62
CA SER A 44 -79.51 5.75 -81.59
C SER A 44 -79.85 6.20 -80.17
N ALA A 45 -79.73 5.28 -79.20
CA ALA A 45 -79.95 5.55 -77.77
C ALA A 45 -78.85 6.45 -77.15
N VAL A 46 -79.23 7.23 -76.15
CA VAL A 46 -78.37 8.27 -75.54
C VAL A 46 -78.37 8.14 -74.00
N CYS A 47 -77.18 8.16 -73.36
CA CYS A 47 -77.05 8.02 -71.90
C CYS A 47 -76.45 9.27 -71.26
N PHE A 48 -77.05 9.74 -70.16
CA PHE A 48 -76.62 10.87 -69.33
C PHE A 48 -76.24 10.38 -67.94
N THR A 49 -75.11 10.86 -67.42
CA THR A 49 -74.66 10.57 -66.05
C THR A 49 -74.33 11.88 -65.37
N PHE A 50 -75.03 12.16 -64.27
CA PHE A 50 -74.91 13.39 -63.50
C PHE A 50 -74.07 13.11 -62.24
N GLY A 51 -72.97 13.86 -62.14
CA GLY A 51 -71.91 13.72 -61.13
C GLY A 51 -70.88 14.84 -61.36
N PRO A 52 -69.57 14.54 -61.55
CA PRO A 52 -68.53 15.58 -61.64
C PRO A 52 -68.53 16.40 -62.94
N SER A 53 -69.14 15.94 -64.03
CA SER A 53 -69.34 16.73 -65.26
C SER A 53 -70.77 16.60 -65.79
N THR A 54 -71.39 17.73 -66.07
CA THR A 54 -72.80 17.84 -66.47
C THR A 54 -72.89 18.19 -67.96
N GLN A 55 -72.74 17.20 -68.83
CA GLN A 55 -73.14 17.37 -70.23
C GLN A 55 -74.63 17.09 -70.34
N ASN A 56 -75.42 18.16 -70.33
CA ASN A 56 -76.88 18.09 -70.31
C ASN A 56 -77.47 17.97 -71.73
N THR A 57 -76.64 18.00 -72.76
CA THR A 57 -77.05 17.95 -74.16
C THR A 57 -76.27 16.88 -74.92
N LYS A 58 -76.95 16.08 -75.74
CA LYS A 58 -76.39 15.11 -76.68
C LYS A 58 -77.16 15.09 -77.99
N HIS A 59 -76.60 14.49 -79.04
CA HIS A 59 -77.20 14.45 -80.38
C HIS A 59 -77.45 13.01 -80.85
N SER A 60 -78.53 12.80 -81.60
CA SER A 60 -78.88 11.57 -82.33
C SER A 60 -79.50 11.98 -83.68
N SER A 61 -79.83 11.07 -84.59
CA SER A 61 -80.46 11.42 -85.86
C SER A 61 -81.21 10.25 -86.49
N PHE A 62 -82.12 10.56 -87.41
CA PHE A 62 -82.81 9.56 -88.22
C PHE A 62 -83.04 10.07 -89.64
N THR A 63 -83.34 9.17 -90.57
CA THR A 63 -83.44 9.46 -92.01
C THR A 63 -84.82 9.07 -92.51
N ILE A 64 -85.43 9.94 -93.33
CA ILE A 64 -86.68 9.68 -94.05
C ILE A 64 -86.37 9.58 -95.54
N THR A 65 -86.84 8.51 -96.21
CA THR A 65 -86.59 8.25 -97.63
C THR A 65 -87.89 8.01 -98.38
N ASN A 66 -88.06 8.66 -99.54
CA ASN A 66 -89.14 8.35 -100.48
C ASN A 66 -88.72 7.17 -101.37
N THR A 67 -89.44 6.06 -101.26
CA THR A 67 -89.10 4.81 -101.99
C THR A 67 -89.82 4.67 -103.34
N ALA A 68 -90.71 5.61 -103.70
CA ALA A 68 -91.49 5.56 -104.94
C ALA A 68 -90.85 6.43 -106.05
N LYS A 69 -90.52 5.81 -107.20
CA LYS A 69 -89.91 6.51 -108.34
C LYS A 69 -90.92 7.42 -109.04
N ASN A 70 -90.45 8.60 -109.47
CA ASN A 70 -91.22 9.62 -110.21
C ASN A 70 -92.48 10.22 -109.52
N THR A 71 -92.65 10.01 -108.20
CA THR A 71 -93.71 10.66 -107.40
C THR A 71 -93.13 11.47 -106.26
N THR A 72 -93.85 12.50 -105.81
CA THR A 72 -93.41 13.39 -104.72
C THR A 72 -94.09 13.03 -103.40
N LEU A 73 -93.31 12.57 -102.44
CA LEU A 73 -93.75 12.35 -101.06
C LEU A 73 -93.77 13.70 -100.33
N LYS A 74 -94.94 14.10 -99.85
CA LYS A 74 -95.11 15.26 -98.97
C LYS A 74 -95.18 14.79 -97.54
N VAL A 75 -94.14 15.11 -96.77
CA VAL A 75 -94.17 14.97 -95.31
C VAL A 75 -94.89 16.20 -94.78
N TYR A 76 -95.98 15.97 -94.06
CA TYR A 76 -96.83 17.02 -93.53
C TYR A 76 -96.35 17.50 -92.16
N ASP A 77 -95.86 16.57 -91.33
CA ASP A 77 -95.40 16.89 -89.98
C ASP A 77 -94.49 15.80 -89.40
N ILE A 78 -93.72 16.17 -88.39
CA ILE A 78 -92.97 15.26 -87.51
C ILE A 78 -93.35 15.60 -86.07
N LEU A 79 -94.14 14.70 -85.47
CA LEU A 79 -94.64 14.80 -84.10
C LEU A 79 -93.74 14.02 -83.15
N TYR A 80 -93.39 14.64 -82.03
CA TYR A 80 -92.70 13.98 -80.93
C TYR A 80 -93.19 14.61 -79.62
N SER A 81 -93.35 13.77 -78.59
CA SER A 81 -93.75 14.20 -77.26
C SER A 81 -92.75 13.64 -76.25
N PRO A 82 -91.67 14.39 -75.94
CA PRO A 82 -90.70 13.92 -74.99
C PRO A 82 -91.28 14.02 -73.56
N PRO A 83 -90.93 13.09 -72.67
CA PRO A 83 -91.38 13.13 -71.28
C PRO A 83 -90.80 14.34 -70.55
N SER A 84 -91.45 14.74 -69.45
CA SER A 84 -91.03 15.88 -68.63
C SER A 84 -89.55 15.82 -68.25
N GLY A 85 -88.83 16.92 -68.49
CA GLY A 85 -87.40 17.04 -68.23
C GLY A 85 -86.50 16.62 -69.38
N ILE A 86 -87.05 16.16 -70.52
CA ILE A 86 -86.29 15.90 -71.75
C ILE A 86 -86.83 16.82 -72.86
N THR A 87 -85.95 17.55 -73.54
CA THR A 87 -86.29 18.38 -74.70
C THR A 87 -85.60 17.80 -75.92
N ILE A 88 -86.37 17.57 -76.99
CA ILE A 88 -85.84 17.14 -78.29
C ILE A 88 -86.05 18.28 -79.29
N THR A 89 -85.01 18.66 -80.03
CA THR A 89 -85.07 19.66 -81.10
C THR A 89 -84.62 19.05 -82.41
N LEU A 90 -85.37 19.28 -83.50
CA LEU A 90 -85.03 18.77 -84.83
C LEU A 90 -84.19 19.79 -85.61
N THR A 91 -83.19 19.32 -86.35
CA THR A 91 -82.44 20.11 -87.33
C THR A 91 -82.38 19.35 -88.66
N PRO A 92 -82.85 19.92 -89.78
CA PRO A 92 -83.50 21.22 -89.90
C PRO A 92 -84.88 21.27 -89.19
N PRO A 93 -85.32 22.45 -88.71
CA PRO A 93 -86.56 22.57 -87.91
C PRO A 93 -87.85 22.46 -88.75
N GLU A 94 -87.73 22.51 -90.08
CA GLU A 94 -88.84 22.35 -91.01
C GLU A 94 -89.45 20.95 -90.89
N LYS A 95 -90.70 20.89 -90.44
CA LYS A 95 -91.44 19.65 -90.24
C LYS A 95 -92.23 19.21 -91.45
N ASN A 96 -92.39 20.09 -92.43
CA ASN A 96 -93.02 19.82 -93.70
C ASN A 96 -92.02 20.01 -94.83
N PHE A 97 -91.99 19.07 -95.76
CA PHE A 97 -91.13 19.13 -96.92
C PHE A 97 -91.54 18.09 -97.95
N GLU A 98 -91.01 18.26 -99.15
CA GLU A 98 -91.29 17.38 -100.28
C GLU A 98 -90.02 16.62 -100.67
N LEU A 99 -90.16 15.31 -100.88
CA LEU A 99 -89.10 14.44 -101.38
C LEU A 99 -89.53 13.87 -102.73
N TYR A 100 -88.76 14.18 -103.77
CA TYR A 100 -88.92 13.54 -105.08
C TYR A 100 -88.46 12.08 -105.00
N GLY A 101 -88.89 11.26 -105.97
CA GLY A 101 -88.59 9.83 -105.97
C GLY A 101 -87.09 9.53 -105.77
N ASP A 102 -86.81 8.55 -104.90
CA ASP A 102 -85.48 8.13 -104.44
C ASP A 102 -84.68 9.15 -103.59
N ALA A 103 -85.24 10.34 -103.29
CA ALA A 103 -84.59 11.31 -102.39
C ALA A 103 -84.81 10.98 -100.91
N HIS A 104 -83.85 11.35 -100.06
CA HIS A 104 -83.92 11.20 -98.60
C HIS A 104 -83.53 12.49 -97.87
N ARG A 105 -84.02 12.65 -96.63
CA ARG A 105 -83.66 13.75 -95.72
C ARG A 105 -83.25 13.20 -94.35
N ASN A 106 -82.09 13.63 -93.86
CA ASN A 106 -81.65 13.37 -92.49
C ASN A 106 -82.21 14.44 -91.56
N ILE A 107 -82.68 14.00 -90.40
CA ILE A 107 -83.19 14.82 -89.32
C ILE A 107 -82.34 14.56 -88.07
N ASP A 108 -81.58 15.57 -87.65
CA ASP A 108 -80.78 15.51 -86.44
C ASP A 108 -81.62 15.89 -85.22
N LEU A 109 -81.52 15.09 -84.17
CA LEU A 109 -82.12 15.24 -82.86
C LEU A 109 -81.09 15.84 -81.90
N ARG A 110 -81.30 17.06 -81.42
CA ARG A 110 -80.63 17.58 -80.23
C ARG A 110 -81.47 17.23 -79.01
N ILE A 111 -80.90 16.49 -78.06
CA ILE A 111 -81.57 15.99 -76.86
C ILE A 111 -80.96 16.67 -75.65
N GLU A 112 -81.77 17.40 -74.90
CA GLU A 112 -81.35 18.11 -73.69
C GLU A 112 -82.13 17.58 -72.48
N VAL A 113 -81.42 17.26 -71.40
CA VAL A 113 -82.00 16.75 -70.16
C VAL A 113 -81.87 17.80 -69.06
N ASP A 114 -83.00 18.18 -68.48
CA ASP A 114 -83.06 19.00 -67.25
C ASP A 114 -82.94 18.07 -66.04
N PRO A 115 -81.77 18.03 -65.35
CA PRO A 115 -81.54 17.11 -64.24
C PRO A 115 -82.42 17.37 -63.02
N SER A 116 -83.11 18.53 -62.96
CA SER A 116 -84.02 18.86 -61.85
C SER A 116 -85.43 18.27 -62.03
N LYS A 117 -85.77 17.78 -63.22
CA LYS A 117 -87.11 17.26 -63.56
C LYS A 117 -87.09 15.83 -64.09
N ALA A 118 -85.99 15.41 -64.70
CA ALA A 118 -85.91 14.10 -65.31
C ALA A 118 -85.71 13.00 -64.26
N LEU A 119 -86.47 11.90 -64.38
CA LEU A 119 -86.36 10.76 -63.47
C LEU A 119 -85.18 9.87 -63.87
N GLU A 120 -84.48 9.32 -62.87
CA GLU A 120 -83.40 8.36 -63.07
C GLU A 120 -83.94 7.00 -63.53
N LYS A 121 -84.05 6.84 -64.85
CA LYS A 121 -84.46 5.62 -65.53
C LYS A 121 -84.18 5.74 -67.02
N GLU A 122 -84.51 4.69 -67.76
CA GLU A 122 -84.61 4.74 -69.21
C GLU A 122 -85.98 5.32 -69.63
N HIS A 123 -85.97 6.28 -70.54
CA HIS A 123 -87.14 6.92 -71.14
C HIS A 123 -87.20 6.61 -72.63
N ILE A 124 -88.37 6.24 -73.14
CA ILE A 124 -88.57 5.91 -74.56
C ILE A 124 -89.48 6.97 -75.20
N CYS A 125 -88.98 7.67 -76.22
CA CYS A 125 -89.67 8.78 -76.89
C CYS A 125 -90.10 8.37 -78.32
N PRO A 126 -91.40 8.24 -78.62
CA PRO A 126 -91.87 8.01 -79.98
C PRO A 126 -91.80 9.28 -80.84
N ILE A 127 -91.37 9.13 -82.09
CA ILE A 127 -91.32 10.17 -83.13
C ILE A 127 -92.15 9.67 -84.32
N THR A 128 -93.26 10.33 -84.59
CA THR A 128 -94.24 9.96 -85.62
C THR A 128 -94.16 10.94 -86.79
N ILE A 129 -94.03 10.41 -88.00
CA ILE A 129 -93.90 11.16 -89.25
C ILE A 129 -95.17 10.99 -90.05
N LYS A 130 -95.85 12.09 -90.37
CA LYS A 130 -97.09 12.08 -91.15
C LYS A 130 -96.81 12.45 -92.60
N SER A 131 -97.33 11.69 -93.55
CA SER A 131 -97.10 11.94 -94.98
C SER A 131 -98.30 11.58 -95.84
N ASN A 132 -98.22 11.90 -97.13
CA ASN A 132 -99.22 11.51 -98.14
C ASN A 132 -99.01 10.09 -98.71
N ALA A 133 -98.16 9.28 -98.08
CA ALA A 133 -98.03 7.86 -98.40
C ALA A 133 -99.26 7.06 -97.95
N GLU A 134 -99.38 5.82 -98.45
CA GLU A 134 -100.47 4.91 -98.08
C GLU A 134 -100.54 4.67 -96.55
N GLU A 135 -99.38 4.49 -95.92
CA GLU A 135 -99.22 4.67 -94.48
C GLU A 135 -99.08 6.16 -94.18
N THR A 136 -100.22 6.79 -93.91
CA THR A 136 -100.28 8.23 -93.60
C THR A 136 -99.45 8.62 -92.36
N GLU A 137 -99.07 7.66 -91.50
CA GLU A 137 -98.23 7.87 -90.30
C GLU A 137 -97.24 6.71 -90.04
N LYS A 138 -95.96 7.01 -89.82
CA LYS A 138 -94.91 6.02 -89.44
C LYS A 138 -94.15 6.48 -88.18
N THR A 139 -93.92 5.59 -87.21
CA THR A 139 -93.35 5.95 -85.90
C THR A 139 -92.04 5.21 -85.60
N VAL A 140 -91.03 5.92 -85.08
CA VAL A 140 -89.74 5.39 -84.59
C VAL A 140 -89.49 5.80 -83.13
N TYR A 141 -88.59 5.13 -82.41
CA TYR A 141 -88.37 5.35 -80.97
C TYR A 141 -86.93 5.77 -80.64
N LEU A 142 -86.77 6.76 -79.75
CA LEU A 142 -85.49 7.17 -79.15
C LEU A 142 -85.43 6.76 -77.68
N SER A 143 -84.37 6.06 -77.25
CA SER A 143 -84.12 5.75 -75.82
C SER A 143 -83.14 6.74 -75.17
N VAL A 144 -83.49 7.26 -73.98
CA VAL A 144 -82.67 8.17 -73.17
C VAL A 144 -82.51 7.61 -71.74
N ILE A 145 -81.28 7.30 -71.32
CA ILE A 145 -80.96 6.74 -69.99
C ILE A 145 -80.34 7.82 -69.10
N ILE A 146 -80.78 7.93 -67.84
CA ILE A 146 -80.28 8.92 -66.86
C ILE A 146 -79.79 8.22 -65.59
N LYS A 147 -78.61 8.63 -65.05
CA LYS A 147 -78.00 8.13 -63.80
C LYS A 147 -77.47 9.27 -62.90
N TYR A 148 -77.65 9.19 -61.58
CA TYR A 148 -77.14 10.16 -60.59
C TYR A 148 -76.16 9.53 -59.58
N ASN A 149 -75.04 10.22 -59.32
CA ASN A 149 -74.00 9.83 -58.35
C ASN A 149 -74.00 10.73 -57.10
N ALA A 150 -73.47 10.23 -55.97
CA ALA A 150 -73.28 10.98 -54.72
C ALA A 150 -71.79 11.02 -54.31
N LYS A 151 -71.36 12.07 -53.60
CA LYS A 151 -69.99 12.18 -53.05
C LYS A 151 -70.00 12.67 -51.61
N ILE A 152 -69.26 11.97 -50.74
CA ILE A 152 -69.09 12.35 -49.32
C ILE A 152 -68.10 13.51 -49.23
N VAL A 153 -68.53 14.60 -48.60
CA VAL A 153 -67.66 15.70 -48.18
C VAL A 153 -67.72 15.82 -46.67
N VAL A 154 -66.54 16.07 -46.10
CA VAL A 154 -66.38 16.26 -44.66
C VAL A 154 -65.65 17.58 -44.43
N SER A 155 -66.27 18.49 -43.69
CA SER A 155 -65.63 19.72 -43.21
C SER A 155 -65.27 19.59 -41.73
N GLY A 156 -64.25 20.35 -41.29
CA GLY A 156 -63.68 20.24 -39.93
C GLY A 156 -62.55 19.22 -39.78
N LEU A 157 -61.80 18.93 -40.86
CA LEU A 157 -60.65 18.01 -40.82
C LEU A 157 -59.29 18.75 -40.82
N PRO A 158 -58.26 18.20 -40.15
CA PRO A 158 -58.29 17.04 -39.24
C PRO A 158 -58.95 17.39 -37.89
N VAL A 159 -59.50 16.40 -37.19
CA VAL A 159 -59.99 16.58 -35.82
C VAL A 159 -58.79 16.57 -34.88
N ASP A 160 -58.48 17.71 -34.24
CA ASP A 160 -57.37 17.83 -33.30
C ASP A 160 -57.90 18.32 -31.95
N PHE A 161 -57.90 17.44 -30.95
CA PHE A 161 -58.28 17.77 -29.58
C PHE A 161 -57.21 18.60 -28.85
N GLY A 162 -56.08 18.88 -29.49
CA GLY A 162 -54.98 19.62 -28.90
C GLY A 162 -54.32 18.88 -27.74
N THR A 163 -53.96 19.62 -26.69
CA THR A 163 -53.35 19.05 -25.48
C THR A 163 -54.41 18.80 -24.41
N VAL A 164 -54.58 17.54 -24.01
CA VAL A 164 -55.64 17.08 -23.10
C VAL A 164 -55.02 16.54 -21.82
N SER A 165 -55.54 16.98 -20.67
CA SER A 165 -55.11 16.47 -19.36
C SER A 165 -55.59 15.03 -19.17
N SER A 166 -54.73 14.17 -18.61
CA SER A 166 -55.07 12.77 -18.27
C SER A 166 -55.87 12.64 -16.96
N LYS A 167 -56.23 13.74 -16.31
CA LYS A 167 -57.09 13.72 -15.12
C LYS A 167 -58.43 13.06 -15.48
N LYS A 168 -58.80 12.06 -14.67
CA LYS A 168 -59.78 10.97 -14.92
C LYS A 168 -61.21 11.35 -15.38
N TYR A 169 -61.51 12.63 -15.60
CA TYR A 169 -62.86 13.14 -15.88
C TYR A 169 -62.93 14.25 -16.93
N LYS A 170 -61.82 14.58 -17.62
CA LYS A 170 -61.86 15.64 -18.65
C LYS A 170 -62.21 15.05 -20.01
N VAL A 171 -63.51 15.03 -20.31
CA VAL A 171 -64.05 14.69 -21.63
C VAL A 171 -63.93 15.91 -22.54
N VAL A 172 -63.33 15.75 -23.71
CA VAL A 172 -63.22 16.82 -24.74
C VAL A 172 -63.92 16.34 -26.00
N SER A 173 -64.65 17.23 -26.68
CA SER A 173 -65.47 16.88 -27.85
C SER A 173 -65.28 17.90 -28.98
N GLU A 174 -65.16 17.41 -30.21
CA GLU A 174 -64.97 18.22 -31.41
C GLU A 174 -65.94 17.75 -32.51
N PRO A 175 -66.73 18.66 -33.13
CA PRO A 175 -67.65 18.31 -34.20
C PRO A 175 -66.96 18.29 -35.57
N ILE A 176 -67.44 17.43 -36.45
CA ILE A 176 -67.24 17.52 -37.90
C ILE A 176 -68.59 17.62 -38.59
N THR A 177 -68.64 18.15 -39.79
CA THR A 177 -69.87 18.14 -40.60
C THR A 177 -69.69 17.21 -41.78
N ILE A 178 -70.62 16.28 -41.97
CA ILE A 178 -70.69 15.37 -43.12
C ILE A 178 -71.82 15.83 -44.02
N SER A 179 -71.53 16.03 -45.30
CA SER A 179 -72.51 16.43 -46.30
C SER A 179 -72.31 15.69 -47.61
N GLU A 180 -73.33 15.74 -48.46
CA GLU A 180 -73.25 15.31 -49.84
C GLU A 180 -72.95 16.52 -50.74
N GLU A 181 -72.08 16.36 -51.74
CA GLU A 181 -71.59 17.49 -52.55
C GLU A 181 -72.39 17.74 -53.83
N TYR A 182 -72.85 16.69 -54.51
CA TYR A 182 -73.39 16.81 -55.87
C TYR A 182 -74.88 17.21 -55.90
N GLY A 183 -75.59 17.09 -54.79
CA GLY A 183 -76.98 17.54 -54.61
C GLY A 183 -78.04 16.68 -55.30
N TYR A 184 -77.65 15.55 -55.91
CA TYR A 184 -78.57 14.72 -56.70
C TYR A 184 -79.17 13.56 -55.91
N LYS A 185 -78.45 13.02 -54.92
CA LYS A 185 -78.90 11.90 -54.08
C LYS A 185 -78.36 12.03 -52.66
N PRO A 186 -79.13 11.65 -51.63
CA PRO A 186 -78.61 11.55 -50.28
C PRO A 186 -77.57 10.43 -50.16
N LEU A 187 -76.66 10.56 -49.20
CA LEU A 187 -75.77 9.45 -48.82
C LEU A 187 -76.59 8.39 -48.07
N GLU A 188 -76.47 7.12 -48.46
CA GLU A 188 -77.25 6.01 -47.92
C GLU A 188 -76.38 5.02 -47.14
N SER A 189 -76.94 4.42 -46.08
CA SER A 189 -76.25 3.46 -45.21
C SER A 189 -74.92 3.98 -44.66
N VAL A 190 -74.90 5.25 -44.25
CA VAL A 190 -73.68 5.90 -43.74
C VAL A 190 -73.23 5.21 -42.45
N THR A 191 -71.96 4.78 -42.43
CA THR A 191 -71.33 4.18 -41.25
C THR A 191 -69.95 4.77 -41.01
N ILE A 192 -69.66 5.09 -39.75
CA ILE A 192 -68.36 5.58 -39.28
C ILE A 192 -67.77 4.52 -38.36
N SER A 193 -66.66 3.92 -38.80
CA SER A 193 -65.99 2.85 -38.06
C SER A 193 -64.51 3.17 -37.86
N PRO A 194 -63.91 2.76 -36.72
CA PRO A 194 -62.49 2.91 -36.50
C PRO A 194 -61.72 2.04 -37.50
N ALA A 195 -60.68 2.61 -38.10
CA ALA A 195 -59.81 1.94 -39.06
C ALA A 195 -58.42 1.67 -38.50
N TYR A 196 -57.91 2.55 -37.63
CA TYR A 196 -56.59 2.40 -37.01
C TYR A 196 -56.49 3.18 -35.69
N GLY A 197 -55.75 2.61 -34.73
CA GLY A 197 -55.30 3.30 -33.52
C GLY A 197 -56.31 3.39 -32.36
N ASN A 198 -57.58 3.01 -32.55
CA ASN A 198 -58.62 3.11 -31.51
C ASN A 198 -58.80 1.83 -30.69
N GLU A 199 -57.76 1.00 -30.57
CA GLU A 199 -57.78 -0.20 -29.72
C GLU A 199 -57.89 0.15 -28.22
N ASN A 200 -57.41 1.35 -27.86
CA ASN A 200 -57.56 1.90 -26.51
C ASN A 200 -58.99 2.36 -26.19
N THR A 201 -59.89 2.39 -27.19
CA THR A 201 -61.27 2.86 -27.07
C THR A 201 -61.43 4.28 -26.54
N TRP A 202 -60.40 5.13 -26.66
CA TRP A 202 -60.44 6.49 -26.09
C TRP A 202 -61.31 7.46 -26.89
N VAL A 203 -61.53 7.20 -28.18
CA VAL A 203 -62.34 8.06 -29.04
C VAL A 203 -63.68 7.39 -29.34
N HIS A 204 -64.76 8.08 -29.01
CA HIS A 204 -66.13 7.69 -29.30
C HIS A 204 -66.75 8.63 -30.33
N VAL A 205 -67.54 8.07 -31.24
CA VAL A 205 -68.30 8.83 -32.25
C VAL A 205 -69.73 8.96 -31.74
N GLY A 206 -70.26 10.18 -31.72
CA GLY A 206 -71.65 10.46 -31.36
C GLY A 206 -72.65 9.86 -32.34
N SER A 207 -73.94 9.96 -32.02
CA SER A 207 -75.01 9.46 -32.89
C SER A 207 -75.14 10.26 -34.18
N TYR A 208 -75.36 9.58 -35.30
CA TYR A 208 -75.61 10.17 -36.62
C TYR A 208 -76.69 9.35 -37.36
N PRO A 209 -77.45 9.96 -38.29
CA PRO A 209 -78.45 9.24 -39.08
C PRO A 209 -77.80 8.35 -40.14
N SER A 210 -78.45 7.24 -40.48
CA SER A 210 -78.00 6.31 -41.53
C SER A 210 -78.16 6.85 -42.96
N GLN A 211 -78.85 7.99 -43.13
CA GLN A 211 -79.06 8.67 -44.40
C GLN A 211 -78.80 10.17 -44.23
N ILE A 212 -78.01 10.77 -45.12
CA ILE A 212 -77.60 12.18 -45.04
C ILE A 212 -78.01 12.90 -46.33
N SER A 213 -79.07 13.69 -46.24
CA SER A 213 -79.57 14.56 -47.33
C SER A 213 -79.23 16.04 -47.13
N ASN A 214 -79.03 16.45 -45.88
CA ASN A 214 -78.56 17.78 -45.48
C ASN A 214 -77.27 17.61 -44.68
N PRO A 215 -76.40 18.63 -44.58
CA PRO A 215 -75.21 18.57 -43.72
C PRO A 215 -75.56 18.15 -42.28
N VAL A 216 -74.84 17.17 -41.75
CA VAL A 216 -75.02 16.63 -40.39
C VAL A 216 -73.74 16.81 -39.59
N ASP A 217 -73.86 17.37 -38.39
CA ASP A 217 -72.76 17.43 -37.44
C ASP A 217 -72.63 16.11 -36.67
N VAL A 218 -71.42 15.55 -36.67
CA VAL A 218 -71.04 14.36 -35.91
C VAL A 218 -69.94 14.73 -34.93
N THR A 219 -70.18 14.49 -33.65
CA THR A 219 -69.22 14.81 -32.60
C THR A 219 -68.29 13.64 -32.32
N PHE A 220 -66.98 13.89 -32.31
CA PHE A 220 -66.00 12.98 -31.75
C PHE A 220 -65.72 13.35 -30.30
N THR A 221 -65.75 12.38 -29.39
CA THR A 221 -65.51 12.57 -27.97
C THR A 221 -64.29 11.77 -27.52
N LEU A 222 -63.32 12.44 -26.89
CA LEU A 222 -62.11 11.83 -26.35
C LEU A 222 -62.20 11.70 -24.82
N THR A 223 -62.05 10.46 -24.34
CA THR A 223 -61.90 10.11 -22.93
C THR A 223 -60.57 9.36 -22.74
N PRO A 224 -59.47 10.05 -22.40
CA PRO A 224 -58.16 9.42 -22.35
C PRO A 224 -57.99 8.55 -21.09
N GLY A 225 -57.33 7.40 -21.26
CA GLY A 225 -56.85 6.54 -20.18
C GLY A 225 -55.48 7.01 -19.62
N PRO A 226 -54.82 6.21 -18.76
CA PRO A 226 -53.51 6.56 -18.23
C PRO A 226 -52.50 6.73 -19.38
N PRO A 227 -51.72 7.82 -19.40
CA PRO A 227 -50.76 8.08 -20.46
C PRO A 227 -49.55 7.16 -20.33
N ASP A 228 -48.89 6.92 -21.47
CA ASP A 228 -47.65 6.14 -21.53
C ASP A 228 -46.44 7.04 -21.21
N TYR A 229 -45.70 6.70 -20.14
CA TYR A 229 -44.52 7.46 -19.73
C TYR A 229 -43.26 7.13 -20.56
N GLU A 230 -43.23 5.99 -21.25
CA GLU A 230 -42.12 5.58 -22.12
C GLU A 230 -42.22 6.27 -23.49
N ARG A 231 -43.42 6.71 -23.88
CA ARG A 231 -43.63 7.46 -25.13
C ARG A 231 -43.17 8.92 -25.01
N HIS A 232 -42.22 9.32 -25.86
CA HIS A 232 -41.57 10.64 -25.78
C HIS A 232 -42.51 11.83 -26.00
N ASP A 233 -43.37 11.79 -27.03
CA ASP A 233 -44.22 12.91 -27.45
C ASP A 233 -45.67 12.85 -26.91
N ASN A 234 -46.07 11.66 -26.44
CA ASN A 234 -47.41 11.31 -25.98
C ASN A 234 -48.53 11.78 -26.92
N LYS A 235 -48.25 11.78 -28.23
CA LYS A 235 -49.19 12.14 -29.30
C LYS A 235 -49.89 10.89 -29.80
N TYR A 236 -51.21 10.88 -29.77
CA TYR A 236 -52.04 9.78 -30.25
C TYR A 236 -52.72 10.18 -31.55
N THR A 237 -52.89 9.21 -32.44
CA THR A 237 -53.53 9.41 -33.74
C THR A 237 -54.44 8.23 -34.02
N TRP A 238 -55.70 8.54 -34.30
CA TRP A 238 -56.74 7.59 -34.65
C TRP A 238 -57.21 7.86 -36.08
N LYS A 239 -57.57 6.81 -36.82
CA LYS A 239 -58.20 6.96 -38.14
C LYS A 239 -59.58 6.32 -38.13
N PHE A 240 -60.56 7.03 -38.67
CA PHE A 240 -61.92 6.55 -38.86
C PHE A 240 -62.25 6.56 -40.35
N ILE A 241 -63.03 5.59 -40.82
CA ILE A 241 -63.50 5.54 -42.20
C ILE A 241 -65.02 5.74 -42.20
N ILE A 242 -65.47 6.69 -43.01
CA ILE A 242 -66.88 6.88 -43.36
C ILE A 242 -67.16 6.09 -44.63
N LYS A 243 -68.14 5.19 -44.60
CA LYS A 243 -68.63 4.46 -45.78
C LYS A 243 -70.07 4.81 -46.08
N SER A 244 -70.42 4.85 -47.36
CA SER A 244 -71.79 4.97 -47.88
C SER A 244 -72.01 3.88 -48.93
N SER A 245 -73.24 3.41 -49.13
CA SER A 245 -73.53 2.41 -50.18
C SER A 245 -73.48 2.98 -51.60
N ASN A 246 -73.54 4.31 -51.74
CA ASN A 246 -73.64 5.00 -53.02
C ASN A 246 -72.55 6.07 -53.24
N ALA A 247 -71.49 6.08 -52.42
CA ALA A 247 -70.36 7.00 -52.54
C ALA A 247 -69.04 6.38 -52.03
N ASP A 248 -67.91 6.86 -52.54
CA ASP A 248 -66.57 6.39 -52.13
C ASP A 248 -66.26 6.71 -50.66
N PRO A 249 -65.54 5.82 -49.95
CA PRO A 249 -65.25 6.00 -48.54
C PRO A 249 -64.25 7.13 -48.27
N VAL A 250 -64.46 7.87 -47.18
CA VAL A 250 -63.58 8.98 -46.74
C VAL A 250 -62.90 8.63 -45.43
N THR A 251 -61.60 8.90 -45.32
CA THR A 251 -60.84 8.68 -44.08
C THR A 251 -60.68 9.97 -43.29
N ILE A 252 -61.04 9.94 -42.01
CA ILE A 252 -60.87 11.00 -41.02
C ILE A 252 -59.64 10.66 -40.18
N THR A 253 -58.76 11.63 -39.97
CA THR A 253 -57.68 11.53 -38.98
C THR A 253 -58.01 12.37 -37.76
N VAL A 254 -57.96 11.74 -36.59
CA VAL A 254 -58.20 12.34 -35.27
C VAL A 254 -56.90 12.31 -34.47
N LYS A 255 -56.52 13.42 -33.82
CA LYS A 255 -55.26 13.54 -33.07
C LYS A 255 -55.48 14.18 -31.70
N ALA A 256 -54.63 13.81 -30.74
CA ALA A 256 -54.55 14.46 -29.44
C ALA A 256 -53.15 14.26 -28.82
N ARG A 257 -52.72 15.18 -27.97
CA ARG A 257 -51.57 14.99 -27.07
C ARG A 257 -52.08 14.84 -25.64
N ILE A 258 -51.85 13.68 -25.02
CA ILE A 258 -52.27 13.46 -23.63
C ILE A 258 -51.14 13.95 -22.69
N MET A 259 -51.46 14.71 -21.65
CA MET A 259 -50.47 15.15 -20.66
C MET A 259 -50.19 14.04 -19.65
N ARG A 260 -48.91 13.81 -19.33
CA ARG A 260 -48.52 12.91 -18.24
C ARG A 260 -48.69 13.62 -16.89
N PRO A 261 -49.38 13.02 -15.91
CA PRO A 261 -49.47 13.62 -14.58
C PRO A 261 -48.07 13.71 -13.94
N PRO A 262 -47.87 14.57 -12.93
CA PRO A 262 -46.62 14.62 -12.18
C PRO A 262 -46.24 13.23 -11.69
N LYS A 263 -44.96 12.88 -11.80
CA LYS A 263 -44.45 11.57 -11.37
C LYS A 263 -43.00 11.72 -10.92
N LEU A 264 -42.69 11.23 -9.73
CA LEU A 264 -41.36 11.24 -9.17
C LEU A 264 -40.46 10.29 -9.96
N GLY A 265 -39.33 10.80 -10.44
CA GLY A 265 -38.29 9.99 -11.05
C GLY A 265 -37.59 9.08 -10.05
N SER A 266 -36.76 8.17 -10.54
CA SER A 266 -35.91 7.33 -9.69
C SER A 266 -35.00 8.20 -8.81
N LEU A 267 -35.06 7.95 -7.50
CA LEU A 267 -34.11 8.51 -6.54
C LEU A 267 -32.87 7.63 -6.48
N HIS A 268 -31.69 8.24 -6.36
CA HIS A 268 -30.42 7.54 -6.26
C HIS A 268 -29.81 7.78 -4.88
N ASP A 269 -29.24 6.73 -4.31
CA ASP A 269 -28.50 6.81 -3.05
C ASP A 269 -27.20 7.60 -3.27
N GLU A 270 -26.81 8.38 -2.27
CA GLU A 270 -25.63 9.24 -2.31
C GLU A 270 -24.57 8.72 -1.33
N GLU A 271 -23.30 8.75 -1.72
CA GLU A 271 -22.16 8.41 -0.85
C GLU A 271 -21.20 9.59 -0.77
N LEU A 272 -20.80 9.94 0.46
CA LEU A 272 -19.87 11.02 0.74
C LEU A 272 -18.78 10.56 1.70
N GLU A 273 -17.53 10.86 1.36
CA GLU A 273 -16.39 10.70 2.26
C GLU A 273 -16.01 12.04 2.91
N ILE A 274 -15.87 12.05 4.24
CA ILE A 274 -15.36 13.20 5.00
C ILE A 274 -14.03 12.78 5.64
N LYS A 275 -12.93 13.38 5.16
CA LYS A 275 -11.60 13.23 5.73
C LYS A 275 -11.34 14.29 6.79
N PHE A 276 -10.93 13.88 7.98
CA PHE A 276 -10.59 14.80 9.08
C PHE A 276 -9.16 15.33 8.92
N ASP A 277 -8.92 16.13 7.88
CA ASP A 277 -7.60 16.57 7.42
C ASP A 277 -6.84 17.56 8.33
N LYS A 278 -7.32 17.80 9.56
CA LYS A 278 -6.70 18.72 10.53
C LYS A 278 -6.61 18.07 11.91
N PRO A 279 -5.62 18.42 12.74
CA PRO A 279 -5.47 17.85 14.07
C PRO A 279 -6.74 18.02 14.92
N LYS A 280 -7.02 17.02 15.76
CA LYS A 280 -8.21 16.98 16.61
C LYS A 280 -8.37 18.26 17.42
N GLY A 281 -9.55 18.89 17.34
CA GLY A 281 -9.89 20.11 18.07
C GLY A 281 -9.44 21.42 17.41
N THR A 282 -8.68 21.39 16.30
CA THR A 282 -8.31 22.63 15.57
C THR A 282 -9.49 23.25 14.81
N VAL A 283 -10.46 22.43 14.43
CA VAL A 283 -11.77 22.84 13.92
C VAL A 283 -12.85 22.19 14.77
N SER A 284 -13.98 22.87 14.95
CA SER A 284 -15.10 22.33 15.71
C SER A 284 -15.96 21.35 14.88
N LYS A 285 -15.95 21.49 13.55
CA LYS A 285 -16.78 20.70 12.63
C LYS A 285 -16.20 20.67 11.21
N TYR A 286 -16.62 19.65 10.47
CA TYR A 286 -16.36 19.46 9.05
C TYR A 286 -17.67 19.55 8.29
N ASP A 287 -17.79 20.59 7.46
CA ASP A 287 -18.98 20.88 6.65
C ASP A 287 -18.79 20.35 5.21
N ARG A 288 -19.81 19.67 4.67
CA ARG A 288 -19.87 19.17 3.29
C ARG A 288 -21.27 19.33 2.72
N TYR A 289 -21.35 19.44 1.40
CA TYR A 289 -22.61 19.60 0.68
C TYR A 289 -22.76 18.52 -0.37
N ILE A 290 -23.96 17.98 -0.49
CA ILE A 290 -24.37 17.11 -1.60
C ILE A 290 -25.63 17.68 -2.24
N ASP A 291 -25.79 17.43 -3.54
CA ASP A 291 -26.96 17.86 -4.29
C ASP A 291 -27.77 16.63 -4.69
N VAL A 292 -28.97 16.48 -4.13
CA VAL A 292 -29.87 15.35 -4.41
C VAL A 292 -30.86 15.75 -5.52
N PRO A 293 -30.78 15.16 -6.72
CA PRO A 293 -31.64 15.54 -7.83
C PRO A 293 -33.05 14.96 -7.69
N VAL A 294 -34.07 15.82 -7.72
CA VAL A 294 -35.49 15.45 -7.79
C VAL A 294 -35.99 15.70 -9.20
N ARG A 295 -36.44 14.63 -9.87
CA ARG A 295 -36.88 14.67 -11.26
C ARG A 295 -38.39 14.51 -11.36
N ASN A 296 -39.02 15.34 -12.18
CA ASN A 296 -40.43 15.21 -12.53
C ASN A 296 -40.54 14.62 -13.94
N LEU A 297 -41.12 13.42 -14.07
CA LEU A 297 -41.33 12.77 -15.36
C LEU A 297 -42.62 13.25 -16.07
N GLY A 298 -43.48 13.98 -15.35
CA GLY A 298 -44.75 14.52 -15.83
C GLY A 298 -44.63 15.77 -16.71
N ASP A 299 -45.73 16.11 -17.38
CA ASP A 299 -45.87 17.31 -18.21
C ASP A 299 -46.51 18.49 -17.43
N GLU A 300 -46.93 18.26 -16.18
CA GLU A 300 -47.40 19.26 -15.22
C GLU A 300 -46.31 19.47 -14.13
N PRO A 301 -46.22 20.64 -13.48
CA PRO A 301 -45.30 20.84 -12.35
C PRO A 301 -45.61 19.87 -11.20
N MET A 302 -44.57 19.40 -10.51
CA MET A 302 -44.68 18.48 -9.38
C MET A 302 -44.33 19.23 -8.10
N HIS A 303 -45.19 19.14 -7.09
CA HIS A 303 -44.95 19.72 -5.78
C HIS A 303 -44.43 18.66 -4.83
N PHE A 304 -43.39 19.00 -4.07
CA PHE A 304 -42.81 18.09 -3.10
C PHE A 304 -42.34 18.84 -1.86
N SER A 305 -42.28 18.13 -0.74
CA SER A 305 -41.59 18.58 0.46
C SER A 305 -40.46 17.60 0.77
N SER A 306 -39.41 18.08 1.44
CA SER A 306 -38.28 17.25 1.82
C SER A 306 -38.01 17.37 3.31
N SER A 307 -37.70 16.25 3.94
CA SER A 307 -37.38 16.19 5.37
C SER A 307 -36.31 15.14 5.65
N VAL A 308 -35.51 15.38 6.69
CA VAL A 308 -34.55 14.39 7.19
C VAL A 308 -35.29 13.50 8.17
N SER A 309 -35.41 12.21 7.84
CA SER A 309 -36.22 11.26 8.62
C SER A 309 -35.39 10.44 9.62
N GLU A 310 -34.11 10.23 9.34
CA GLU A 310 -33.20 9.43 10.17
C GLU A 310 -31.86 10.14 10.32
N SER A 311 -31.43 10.35 11.56
CA SER A 311 -30.13 10.93 11.86
C SER A 311 -29.04 9.86 11.73
N PRO A 312 -27.88 10.15 11.11
CA PRO A 312 -26.84 9.16 10.86
C PRO A 312 -26.18 8.55 12.10
N GLY A 313 -26.38 9.14 13.29
CA GLY A 313 -25.63 8.79 14.50
C GLY A 313 -24.27 9.51 14.59
N GLY A 314 -23.51 9.27 15.67
CA GLY A 314 -22.16 9.82 15.84
C GLY A 314 -22.07 11.35 16.00
N GLY A 315 -23.18 12.04 16.27
CA GLY A 315 -23.24 13.50 16.31
C GLY A 315 -23.31 14.18 14.94
N ILE A 316 -23.35 13.40 13.86
CA ILE A 316 -23.47 13.92 12.49
C ILE A 316 -24.87 14.52 12.29
N THR A 317 -24.91 15.75 11.79
CA THR A 317 -26.16 16.45 11.49
C THR A 317 -26.32 16.58 9.98
N ILE A 318 -27.50 16.18 9.48
CA ILE A 318 -27.92 16.45 8.10
C ILE A 318 -28.95 17.58 8.14
N ARG A 319 -28.76 18.62 7.35
CA ARG A 319 -29.68 19.75 7.20
C ARG A 319 -30.00 19.97 5.73
N ILE A 320 -31.23 20.40 5.46
CA ILE A 320 -31.62 20.82 4.12
C ILE A 320 -31.43 22.33 4.06
N ASP A 321 -30.43 22.78 3.32
CA ASP A 321 -30.14 24.21 3.17
C ASP A 321 -31.07 24.84 2.13
N ARG A 322 -31.41 24.09 1.08
CA ARG A 322 -32.31 24.54 0.03
C ARG A 322 -33.16 23.38 -0.50
N SER A 323 -34.48 23.54 -0.42
CA SER A 323 -35.46 22.67 -1.06
C SER A 323 -36.36 23.52 -1.95
N PRO A 324 -36.26 23.40 -3.28
CA PRO A 324 -37.07 24.19 -4.23
C PRO A 324 -38.59 24.01 -4.07
N GLY A 325 -39.04 22.86 -3.55
CA GLY A 325 -40.45 22.56 -3.26
C GLY A 325 -41.35 22.37 -4.49
N VAL A 326 -40.87 22.71 -5.68
CA VAL A 326 -41.54 22.51 -6.95
C VAL A 326 -40.51 22.14 -8.02
N VAL A 327 -40.86 21.16 -8.86
CA VAL A 327 -40.08 20.80 -10.05
C VAL A 327 -40.91 21.12 -11.29
N SER A 328 -40.31 21.91 -12.18
CA SER A 328 -40.93 22.27 -13.47
C SER A 328 -41.27 21.03 -14.32
N LYS A 329 -42.12 21.20 -15.33
CA LYS A 329 -42.50 20.14 -16.28
C LYS A 329 -41.25 19.46 -16.88
N ARG A 330 -41.17 18.13 -16.85
CA ARG A 330 -40.01 17.34 -17.30
C ARG A 330 -38.66 17.86 -16.78
N GLY A 331 -38.67 18.55 -15.64
CA GLY A 331 -37.51 19.23 -15.07
C GLY A 331 -36.78 18.38 -14.03
N SER A 332 -35.64 18.91 -13.58
CA SER A 332 -34.87 18.38 -12.46
C SER A 332 -34.45 19.55 -11.59
N GLU A 333 -34.65 19.44 -10.28
CA GLU A 333 -34.23 20.42 -9.30
C GLU A 333 -33.43 19.72 -8.20
N ASN A 334 -32.39 20.37 -7.68
CA ASN A 334 -31.54 19.78 -6.65
C ASN A 334 -31.97 20.24 -5.26
N ILE A 335 -32.11 19.29 -4.34
CA ILE A 335 -32.13 19.56 -2.90
C ILE A 335 -30.68 19.65 -2.44
N LYS A 336 -30.28 20.82 -1.94
CA LYS A 336 -28.93 21.01 -1.39
C LYS A 336 -28.94 20.58 0.07
N VAL A 337 -28.20 19.50 0.36
CA VAL A 337 -28.10 18.91 1.68
C VAL A 337 -26.75 19.23 2.28
N HIS A 338 -26.76 19.79 3.48
CA HIS A 338 -25.60 20.16 4.26
C HIS A 338 -25.35 19.11 5.36
N ILE A 339 -24.19 18.47 5.29
CA ILE A 339 -23.76 17.43 6.21
C ILE A 339 -22.66 18.02 7.10
N ILE A 340 -22.86 17.95 8.40
CA ILE A 340 -21.96 18.50 9.42
C ILE A 340 -21.52 17.37 10.33
N ALA A 341 -20.22 17.08 10.33
CA ALA A 341 -19.60 16.12 11.24
C ALA A 341 -18.76 16.87 12.30
N PRO A 342 -19.08 16.76 13.60
CA PRO A 342 -18.20 17.23 14.68
C PRO A 342 -16.80 16.62 14.59
N TYR A 343 -15.77 17.35 15.05
CA TYR A 343 -14.38 16.87 14.98
C TYR A 343 -14.13 15.60 15.80
N ASP A 344 -14.97 15.28 16.78
CA ASP A 344 -14.88 14.09 17.64
C ASP A 344 -15.72 12.90 17.13
N THR A 345 -16.34 13.03 15.95
CA THR A 345 -17.09 11.94 15.31
C THR A 345 -16.18 10.71 15.11
N PRO A 346 -16.55 9.52 15.62
CA PRO A 346 -15.77 8.30 15.43
C PRO A 346 -15.58 7.93 13.94
N GLU A 347 -14.43 7.35 13.60
CA GLU A 347 -14.20 6.75 12.27
C GLU A 347 -15.22 5.63 12.00
N GLY A 348 -15.81 5.60 10.80
CA GLY A 348 -16.83 4.62 10.46
C GLY A 348 -17.80 5.06 9.36
N THR A 349 -18.78 4.21 9.09
CA THR A 349 -19.83 4.45 8.09
C THR A 349 -21.15 4.72 8.78
N TYR A 350 -21.77 5.84 8.44
CA TYR A 350 -23.03 6.32 8.99
C TYR A 350 -24.08 6.43 7.88
N GLN A 351 -25.35 6.27 8.24
CA GLN A 351 -26.44 6.24 7.24
C GLN A 351 -27.56 7.19 7.66
N GLY A 352 -27.83 8.19 6.82
CA GLY A 352 -29.00 9.06 6.93
C GLY A 352 -30.03 8.75 5.85
N LYS A 353 -31.27 9.22 6.06
CA LYS A 353 -32.34 9.14 5.05
C LYS A 353 -32.99 10.50 4.83
N LEU A 354 -32.97 10.94 3.58
CA LEU A 354 -33.73 12.09 3.10
C LEU A 354 -35.05 11.60 2.51
N PHE A 355 -36.17 12.02 3.08
CA PHE A 355 -37.51 11.70 2.59
C PHE A 355 -38.00 12.80 1.66
N ILE A 356 -38.63 12.39 0.54
CA ILE A 356 -39.24 13.27 -0.45
C ILE A 356 -40.72 12.88 -0.52
N ASP A 357 -41.56 13.74 0.05
CA ASP A 357 -43.01 13.61 0.09
C ASP A 357 -43.59 14.38 -1.11
N THR A 358 -44.34 13.68 -1.95
CA THR A 358 -44.92 14.26 -3.16
C THR A 358 -46.44 14.35 -3.05
N VAL A 359 -47.01 15.52 -3.34
CA VAL A 359 -48.46 15.72 -3.24
C VAL A 359 -49.21 14.92 -4.32
N GLU A 360 -48.60 14.71 -5.48
CA GLU A 360 -49.25 14.16 -6.67
C GLU A 360 -48.83 12.72 -7.05
N ASP A 361 -47.86 12.11 -6.36
CA ASP A 361 -47.35 10.75 -6.65
C ASP A 361 -46.96 10.00 -5.35
N LYS A 362 -46.34 8.82 -5.47
CA LYS A 362 -45.76 8.08 -4.35
C LYS A 362 -44.47 8.74 -3.85
N ASP A 363 -44.39 8.85 -2.53
CA ASP A 363 -43.18 9.29 -1.84
C ASP A 363 -41.98 8.38 -2.10
N GLY A 364 -40.79 8.94 -1.89
CA GLY A 364 -39.53 8.23 -1.99
C GLY A 364 -38.53 8.65 -0.93
N TYR A 365 -37.46 7.88 -0.79
CA TYR A 365 -36.33 8.26 0.06
C TYR A 365 -35.01 8.08 -0.68
N VAL A 366 -34.03 8.89 -0.28
CA VAL A 366 -32.61 8.77 -0.67
C VAL A 366 -31.82 8.37 0.57
N LYS A 367 -31.08 7.27 0.46
CA LYS A 367 -30.12 6.89 1.50
C LYS A 367 -28.84 7.68 1.29
N ILE A 368 -28.36 8.35 2.34
CA ILE A 368 -27.11 9.10 2.34
C ILE A 368 -26.11 8.30 3.18
N THR A 369 -25.08 7.75 2.54
CA THR A 369 -24.00 7.03 3.21
C THR A 369 -22.83 7.98 3.45
N ILE A 370 -22.43 8.14 4.70
CA ILE A 370 -21.37 9.07 5.11
C ILE A 370 -20.22 8.25 5.69
N VAL A 371 -19.05 8.32 5.06
CA VAL A 371 -17.84 7.63 5.49
C VAL A 371 -16.91 8.64 6.15
N ILE A 372 -16.74 8.54 7.47
CA ILE A 372 -15.76 9.33 8.21
C ILE A 372 -14.43 8.59 8.18
N LYS A 373 -13.36 9.26 7.74
CA LYS A 373 -11.98 8.76 7.77
C LYS A 373 -11.09 9.64 8.61
N TRP A 374 -10.43 9.04 9.59
CA TRP A 374 -9.42 9.70 10.39
C TRP A 374 -8.05 9.57 9.72
N PRO A 375 -7.28 10.65 9.55
CA PRO A 375 -5.92 10.55 9.02
C PRO A 375 -4.97 9.95 10.06
N VAL A 376 -3.83 9.44 9.58
CA VAL A 376 -2.64 9.18 10.41
C VAL A 376 -1.49 9.90 9.77
N ASP A 377 -0.69 10.60 10.57
CA ASP A 377 0.62 11.05 10.16
C ASP A 377 1.52 11.27 11.39
N PHE A 378 2.83 11.32 11.18
CA PHE A 378 3.80 11.70 12.23
C PHE A 378 4.80 12.75 11.74
N ILE A 379 5.24 13.61 12.64
CA ILE A 379 6.35 14.54 12.39
C ILE A 379 7.64 13.90 12.90
N ILE A 380 8.72 14.09 12.14
CA ILE A 380 10.07 13.69 12.52
C ILE A 380 10.77 14.93 13.10
N SER A 381 11.27 14.81 14.31
CA SER A 381 12.14 15.80 14.95
C SER A 381 13.30 15.09 15.64
N SER A 382 14.26 15.85 16.13
CA SER A 382 15.38 15.31 16.92
C SER A 382 15.98 16.43 17.77
N THR A 383 16.48 16.07 18.94
CA THR A 383 17.34 16.93 19.76
C THR A 383 18.83 16.64 19.54
N SER A 384 19.16 15.74 18.62
CA SER A 384 20.53 15.35 18.31
C SER A 384 21.27 16.51 17.62
N ILE A 385 22.52 16.74 18.03
CA ILE A 385 23.41 17.72 17.38
C ILE A 385 23.72 17.37 15.92
N TYR A 386 23.49 16.11 15.52
CA TYR A 386 23.72 15.61 14.17
C TYR A 386 22.54 15.86 13.23
N PHE A 387 21.39 16.33 13.72
CA PHE A 387 20.15 16.38 12.95
C PHE A 387 19.81 17.78 12.44
N THR A 388 19.50 17.89 11.15
CA THR A 388 18.93 19.08 10.51
C THR A 388 17.45 18.82 10.20
N PRO A 389 16.51 19.71 10.60
CA PRO A 389 15.08 19.42 10.58
C PRO A 389 14.38 19.60 9.23
N SER A 390 14.92 20.39 8.29
CA SER A 390 14.23 20.66 7.03
C SER A 390 15.21 20.98 5.89
N PRO A 391 15.45 20.04 4.95
CA PRO A 391 14.97 18.66 4.95
C PRO A 391 15.57 17.82 6.11
N PRO A 392 14.88 16.75 6.59
CA PRO A 392 15.40 15.85 7.62
C PRO A 392 16.70 15.20 7.17
N PHE A 393 17.79 15.49 7.88
CA PHE A 393 19.12 15.06 7.50
C PHE A 393 19.97 14.78 8.74
N ILE A 394 20.76 13.70 8.73
CA ILE A 394 21.68 13.33 9.81
C ILE A 394 23.10 13.31 9.27
N ASP A 395 23.98 14.11 9.86
CA ASP A 395 25.41 14.08 9.59
C ASP A 395 26.17 13.63 10.84
N PHE A 396 26.68 12.40 10.81
CA PHE A 396 27.52 11.88 11.90
C PHE A 396 28.94 12.46 11.88
N GLY A 397 29.31 13.24 10.87
CA GLY A 397 30.65 13.77 10.66
C GLY A 397 31.67 12.67 10.38
N THR A 398 32.91 12.89 10.80
CA THR A 398 34.00 11.91 10.69
C THR A 398 33.84 10.80 11.72
N ILE A 399 34.01 9.54 11.31
CA ILE A 399 34.02 8.36 12.18
C ILE A 399 35.34 7.64 11.97
N GLU A 400 36.15 7.61 13.02
CA GLU A 400 37.50 7.06 12.99
C GLU A 400 37.55 5.67 13.63
N LEU A 401 38.45 4.81 13.13
CA LEU A 401 38.71 3.51 13.73
C LEU A 401 39.67 3.63 14.93
N LYS A 402 39.13 3.55 16.15
CA LYS A 402 39.92 3.59 17.39
C LYS A 402 40.21 2.20 17.89
N GLU A 403 41.50 1.89 18.12
CA GLU A 403 41.99 0.58 18.58
C GLU A 403 41.49 -0.62 17.75
N ARG A 404 40.28 -1.12 18.02
CA ARG A 404 39.66 -2.27 17.35
C ARG A 404 38.23 -2.02 16.83
N GLU A 405 37.62 -0.88 17.14
CA GLU A 405 36.24 -0.57 16.74
C GLU A 405 36.12 0.89 16.27
N TYR A 406 35.21 1.15 15.34
CA TYR A 406 34.89 2.51 14.95
C TYR A 406 34.20 3.26 16.09
N GLU A 407 34.40 4.57 16.15
CA GLU A 407 33.63 5.43 17.04
C GLU A 407 32.13 5.21 16.86
N LYS A 408 31.44 4.86 17.94
CA LYS A 408 29.99 4.67 17.91
C LYS A 408 29.31 6.02 18.03
N LYS A 409 28.61 6.42 16.98
CA LYS A 409 27.75 7.60 16.98
C LYS A 409 26.29 7.20 16.86
N SER A 410 25.42 7.96 17.51
CA SER A 410 23.98 7.71 17.51
C SER A 410 23.19 9.00 17.49
N ALA A 411 22.07 9.01 16.79
CA ALA A 411 21.12 10.11 16.73
C ALA A 411 19.75 9.64 17.25
N ASN A 412 19.20 10.37 18.22
CA ASN A 412 17.87 10.11 18.74
C ASN A 412 16.84 10.87 17.90
N ILE A 413 16.02 10.14 17.15
CA ILE A 413 14.95 10.66 16.31
C ILE A 413 13.65 10.54 17.10
N THR A 414 12.91 11.62 17.23
CA THR A 414 11.59 11.65 17.86
C THR A 414 10.52 11.65 16.77
N LEU A 415 9.64 10.64 16.83
CA LEU A 415 8.44 10.57 16.01
C LEU A 415 7.25 11.03 16.85
N THR A 416 6.53 12.04 16.39
CA THR A 416 5.35 12.58 17.09
C THR A 416 4.11 12.40 16.23
N GLU A 417 3.07 11.76 16.76
CA GLU A 417 1.80 11.64 16.06
C GLU A 417 1.15 13.03 15.89
N PHE A 418 0.68 13.35 14.68
CA PHE A 418 0.32 14.72 14.30
C PHE A 418 -1.16 15.06 14.50
N TYR A 419 -2.06 14.11 14.24
CA TYR A 419 -3.48 14.40 14.06
C TYR A 419 -4.34 14.17 15.31
N LEU A 420 -3.84 13.51 16.35
CA LEU A 420 -4.50 13.24 17.63
C LEU A 420 -5.76 12.35 17.53
N TYR A 421 -5.99 11.67 16.41
CA TYR A 421 -7.16 10.81 16.22
C TYR A 421 -6.86 9.34 16.52
N LYS A 422 -5.81 8.79 15.90
CA LYS A 422 -5.50 7.35 15.98
C LYS A 422 -3.99 7.11 16.03
N PRO A 423 -3.55 6.02 16.68
CA PRO A 423 -2.12 5.75 16.86
C PRO A 423 -1.43 5.39 15.54
N VAL A 424 -0.13 5.71 15.45
CA VAL A 424 0.74 5.24 14.37
C VAL A 424 1.15 3.79 14.67
N ARG A 425 0.82 2.86 13.77
CA ARG A 425 1.08 1.42 13.95
C ARG A 425 1.93 0.82 12.83
N ASN A 426 2.64 -0.25 13.17
CA ASN A 426 3.50 -1.02 12.26
C ASN A 426 4.55 -0.15 11.59
N LEU A 427 5.37 0.54 12.39
CA LEU A 427 6.53 1.26 11.87
C LEU A 427 7.46 0.29 11.14
N ARG A 428 7.94 0.73 9.98
CA ARG A 428 8.86 -0.02 9.13
C ARG A 428 9.99 0.90 8.71
N PHE A 429 11.20 0.38 8.83
CA PHE A 429 12.42 1.06 8.47
C PHE A 429 13.00 0.41 7.22
N SER A 430 13.37 1.25 6.26
CA SER A 430 14.05 0.83 5.04
C SER A 430 15.28 1.68 4.85
N LYS A 431 16.38 1.04 4.44
CA LYS A 431 17.68 1.67 4.29
C LYS A 431 18.19 1.36 2.90
N SER A 432 18.65 2.37 2.19
CA SER A 432 19.29 2.19 0.88
C SER A 432 20.59 2.98 0.82
N GLY A 433 21.62 2.37 0.23
CA GLY A 433 22.99 2.87 0.22
C GLY A 433 24.00 1.74 0.42
N GLU A 434 25.25 2.01 0.08
CA GLU A 434 26.37 1.09 0.25
C GLU A 434 26.49 0.67 1.73
N TYR A 435 26.58 -0.63 2.01
CA TYR A 435 26.61 -1.15 3.39
C TYR A 435 25.48 -0.63 4.31
N GLY A 436 24.24 -0.54 3.82
CA GLY A 436 23.08 -0.11 4.65
C GLY A 436 22.88 -0.88 5.97
N LYS A 437 23.50 -2.06 6.12
CA LYS A 437 23.61 -2.83 7.37
C LYS A 437 24.37 -2.11 8.50
N TRP A 438 25.19 -1.10 8.20
CA TRP A 438 25.93 -0.32 9.20
C TRP A 438 25.04 0.62 10.01
N LEU A 439 23.91 1.04 9.44
CA LEU A 439 22.90 1.77 10.18
C LEU A 439 22.05 0.77 10.97
N LYS A 440 21.93 0.95 12.28
CA LYS A 440 21.11 0.12 13.17
C LYS A 440 20.12 1.00 13.93
N GLU A 441 18.87 0.58 13.93
CA GLU A 441 17.78 1.22 14.62
C GLU A 441 17.41 0.42 15.86
N GLU A 442 17.20 1.14 16.96
CA GLU A 442 16.69 0.57 18.21
C GLU A 442 15.35 1.23 18.54
N THR A 443 14.34 0.38 18.70
CA THR A 443 12.97 0.79 19.04
C THR A 443 12.43 -0.09 20.15
N ASP A 444 11.81 0.51 21.16
CA ASP A 444 11.23 -0.17 22.34
C ASP A 444 9.69 -0.12 22.37
N PHE A 445 9.06 0.32 21.29
CA PHE A 445 7.62 0.54 21.21
C PHE A 445 7.01 -0.08 19.95
N SER A 446 5.73 -0.47 20.03
CA SER A 446 4.97 -1.04 18.92
C SER A 446 4.06 -0.04 18.21
N GLU A 447 3.70 1.05 18.90
CA GLU A 447 2.84 2.11 18.37
C GLU A 447 3.14 3.47 19.02
N ILE A 448 2.77 4.55 18.32
CA ILE A 448 2.81 5.92 18.84
C ILE A 448 1.35 6.33 19.12
N PRO A 449 0.95 6.49 20.39
CA PRO A 449 -0.41 6.92 20.73
C PRO A 449 -0.75 8.31 20.14
N PRO A 450 -2.04 8.64 19.97
CA PRO A 450 -2.46 9.93 19.45
C PRO A 450 -1.90 11.10 20.28
N GLY A 451 -1.22 12.05 19.62
CA GLY A 451 -0.57 13.19 20.25
C GLY A 451 0.68 12.91 21.08
N GLU A 452 1.09 11.64 21.23
CA GLU A 452 2.32 11.28 21.93
C GLU A 452 3.52 11.24 20.99
N SER A 453 4.71 11.26 21.60
CA SER A 453 5.98 11.08 20.91
C SER A 453 6.67 9.80 21.37
N ARG A 454 7.40 9.17 20.46
CA ARG A 454 8.29 8.04 20.75
C ARG A 454 9.66 8.27 20.12
N ASN A 455 10.70 7.78 20.77
CA ASN A 455 12.07 7.98 20.35
C ASN A 455 12.61 6.71 19.67
N ILE A 456 13.39 6.90 18.62
CA ILE A 456 14.15 5.87 17.91
C ILE A 456 15.60 6.27 17.96
N THR A 457 16.48 5.36 18.36
CA THR A 457 17.92 5.61 18.30
C THR A 457 18.47 5.00 17.02
N LEU A 458 18.99 5.84 16.13
CA LEU A 458 19.73 5.42 14.94
C LEU A 458 21.22 5.44 15.25
N LYS A 459 21.87 4.28 15.22
CA LYS A 459 23.30 4.08 15.43
C LYS A 459 24.00 3.81 14.10
N ILE A 460 25.24 4.26 13.98
CA ILE A 460 26.12 3.92 12.86
C ILE A 460 27.29 3.07 13.38
N GLU A 461 27.47 1.90 12.77
CA GLU A 461 28.50 0.91 13.09
C GLU A 461 29.18 0.45 11.80
N PRO A 462 30.21 1.19 11.33
CA PRO A 462 30.97 0.81 10.14
C PRO A 462 31.72 -0.51 10.36
N GLY A 463 31.87 -1.28 9.29
CA GLY A 463 32.69 -2.49 9.27
C GLY A 463 34.15 -2.19 8.91
N LEU A 464 35.06 -3.12 9.21
CA LEU A 464 36.48 -2.98 8.85
C LEU A 464 36.71 -2.92 7.33
N GLU A 465 35.71 -3.32 6.53
CA GLU A 465 35.71 -3.17 5.06
C GLU A 465 35.51 -1.75 4.55
N ALA A 466 35.33 -0.77 5.44
CA ALA A 466 35.15 0.62 5.03
C ALA A 466 36.41 1.20 4.39
N VAL A 467 36.21 2.01 3.36
CA VAL A 467 37.27 2.77 2.66
C VAL A 467 37.14 4.26 3.04
N PRO A 468 38.22 5.07 2.97
CA PRO A 468 38.22 6.46 3.43
C PRO A 468 37.43 7.39 2.51
N LYS A 469 36.10 7.36 2.60
CA LYS A 469 35.19 8.21 1.81
C LYS A 469 33.95 8.62 2.61
N SER A 470 33.20 9.55 2.03
CA SER A 470 31.87 9.91 2.53
C SER A 470 30.84 8.89 2.05
N TYR A 471 30.12 8.30 2.99
CA TYR A 471 29.01 7.40 2.74
C TYR A 471 27.69 8.15 2.91
N SER A 472 26.71 7.78 2.09
CA SER A 472 25.37 8.35 2.13
C SER A 472 24.32 7.25 2.05
N TRP A 473 23.32 7.35 2.91
CA TRP A 473 22.19 6.44 2.99
C TRP A 473 20.89 7.21 2.97
N LYS A 474 19.86 6.62 2.36
CA LYS A 474 18.47 7.07 2.49
C LYS A 474 17.78 6.18 3.51
N TYR A 475 17.34 6.79 4.61
CA TYR A 475 16.64 6.14 5.71
C TYR A 475 15.15 6.49 5.64
N ASP A 476 14.35 5.55 5.18
CA ASP A 476 12.92 5.73 4.95
C ASP A 476 12.13 5.11 6.12
N ILE A 477 11.30 5.93 6.78
CA ILE A 477 10.40 5.53 7.87
C ILE A 477 8.97 5.52 7.35
N SER A 478 8.29 4.38 7.43
CA SER A 478 6.90 4.23 6.98
C SER A 478 6.04 3.56 8.05
N ALA A 479 4.72 3.64 7.90
CA ALA A 479 3.76 2.96 8.76
C ALA A 479 2.59 2.40 7.93
N ARG A 480 1.68 1.63 8.55
CA ARG A 480 0.57 0.95 7.83
C ARG A 480 -0.25 1.88 6.93
N GLU A 481 -0.43 3.13 7.33
CA GLU A 481 -1.30 4.12 6.69
C GLU A 481 -0.54 5.40 6.30
N ILE A 482 0.80 5.37 6.35
CA ILE A 482 1.65 6.53 6.11
C ILE A 482 2.71 6.14 5.08
N GLY A 483 2.79 6.92 4.00
CA GLY A 483 3.86 6.80 3.01
C GLY A 483 5.25 6.99 3.64
N ALA A 484 6.28 6.45 3.01
CA ALA A 484 7.64 6.56 3.51
C ALA A 484 8.09 8.03 3.62
N LYS A 485 8.54 8.42 4.81
CA LYS A 485 9.21 9.70 5.08
C LYS A 485 10.71 9.47 5.10
N ARG A 486 11.44 10.27 4.33
CA ARG A 486 12.88 10.13 4.16
C ARG A 486 13.68 10.97 5.14
N ILE A 487 14.76 10.39 5.63
CA ILE A 487 15.88 11.06 6.30
C ILE A 487 17.13 10.71 5.50
N ASP A 488 17.86 11.71 5.02
CA ASP A 488 19.16 11.48 4.39
C ASP A 488 20.22 11.39 5.50
N VAL A 489 21.07 10.37 5.45
CA VAL A 489 22.11 10.11 6.47
C VAL A 489 23.47 10.10 5.81
N ILE A 490 24.44 10.83 6.36
CA ILE A 490 25.82 10.81 5.88
C ILE A 490 26.82 10.59 7.02
N ALA A 491 27.97 10.02 6.66
CA ALA A 491 29.13 9.93 7.52
C ALA A 491 30.41 9.85 6.67
N LYS A 492 31.48 10.49 7.12
CA LYS A 492 32.82 10.29 6.54
C LYS A 492 33.54 9.23 7.36
N ILE A 493 33.80 8.06 6.76
CA ILE A 493 34.51 6.99 7.46
C ILE A 493 36.00 7.15 7.23
N VAL A 494 36.79 7.07 8.29
CA VAL A 494 38.26 7.15 8.26
C VAL A 494 38.81 5.89 8.94
N PRO A 495 39.12 4.83 8.15
CA PRO A 495 39.59 3.56 8.69
C PRO A 495 40.94 3.64 9.40
N MET A 496 41.75 4.65 9.09
CA MET A 496 43.07 4.85 9.65
C MET A 496 43.47 6.32 9.51
N ASN A 497 44.01 6.92 10.58
CA ASN A 497 44.57 8.27 10.53
C ASN A 497 46.02 8.20 10.02
N ILE A 498 46.20 8.32 8.70
CA ILE A 498 47.50 8.10 8.06
C ILE A 498 48.59 9.05 8.58
N PRO A 499 48.37 10.39 8.68
CA PRO A 499 49.39 11.30 9.21
C PRO A 499 49.87 10.94 10.62
N GLU A 500 48.94 10.58 11.51
CA GLU A 500 49.27 10.19 12.89
C GLU A 500 50.08 8.89 12.94
N MET A 501 49.74 7.90 12.10
CA MET A 501 50.48 6.64 12.01
C MET A 501 51.91 6.84 11.47
N ILE A 502 52.10 7.73 10.50
CA ILE A 502 53.43 8.12 9.99
C ILE A 502 54.26 8.78 11.09
N GLU A 503 53.65 9.68 11.89
CA GLU A 503 54.33 10.32 13.02
C GLU A 503 54.79 9.28 14.07
N TYR A 504 53.90 8.35 14.44
CA TYR A 504 54.26 7.27 15.37
C TYR A 504 55.38 6.38 14.83
N LEU A 505 55.33 5.95 13.56
CA LEU A 505 56.40 5.15 12.95
C LEU A 505 57.74 5.90 13.00
N ASN A 506 57.75 7.18 12.65
CA ASN A 506 58.97 7.99 12.67
C ASN A 506 59.54 8.18 14.09
N SER A 507 58.68 8.26 15.12
CA SER A 507 59.12 8.41 16.50
C SER A 507 60.01 7.24 16.97
N PHE A 508 59.84 6.04 16.41
CA PHE A 508 60.67 4.88 16.74
C PHE A 508 62.13 5.02 16.27
N ARG A 509 62.46 5.94 15.35
CA ARG A 509 63.86 6.19 14.96
C ARG A 509 64.70 6.79 16.09
N GLU A 510 64.07 7.35 17.12
CA GLU A 510 64.76 7.86 18.31
C GLU A 510 64.85 6.83 19.46
N SER A 511 64.18 5.68 19.30
CA SER A 511 64.02 4.64 20.32
C SER A 511 65.30 3.82 20.58
N ILE A 512 65.30 3.05 21.68
CA ILE A 512 66.40 2.15 22.04
C ILE A 512 66.45 0.97 21.07
N LEU A 513 65.28 0.49 20.63
CA LEU A 513 65.15 -0.52 19.58
C LEU A 513 65.94 -0.13 18.32
N TYR A 514 65.71 1.07 17.80
CA TYR A 514 66.36 1.51 16.57
C TYR A 514 67.88 1.63 16.70
N LYS A 515 68.36 2.15 17.82
CA LYS A 515 69.80 2.29 18.10
C LYS A 515 70.51 0.95 18.23
N SER A 516 69.83 -0.04 18.82
CA SER A 516 70.39 -1.36 19.10
C SER A 516 70.22 -2.34 17.93
N TYR A 517 69.15 -2.17 17.15
CA TYR A 517 68.75 -3.04 16.05
C TYR A 517 68.36 -2.20 14.82
N PRO A 518 69.35 -1.77 14.02
CA PRO A 518 69.10 -1.01 12.78
C PRO A 518 68.23 -1.76 11.75
N THR A 519 68.06 -3.08 11.92
CA THR A 519 67.13 -3.91 11.14
C THR A 519 65.67 -3.44 11.26
N SER A 520 65.31 -2.76 12.35
CA SER A 520 64.00 -2.12 12.53
C SER A 520 63.71 -1.01 11.50
N GLU A 521 64.73 -0.40 10.88
CA GLU A 521 64.52 0.64 9.84
C GLU A 521 63.72 0.11 8.65
N VAL A 522 63.90 -1.17 8.29
CA VAL A 522 63.13 -1.79 7.20
C VAL A 522 61.63 -1.75 7.51
N ILE A 523 61.25 -1.98 8.77
CA ILE A 523 59.85 -1.95 9.19
C ILE A 523 59.31 -0.52 9.14
N ILE A 524 60.09 0.44 9.66
CA ILE A 524 59.70 1.84 9.77
C ILE A 524 59.57 2.49 8.38
N SER A 525 60.61 2.36 7.54
CA SER A 525 60.64 3.00 6.21
C SER A 525 59.55 2.44 5.30
N ASN A 526 59.40 1.12 5.23
CA ASN A 526 58.36 0.50 4.41
C ASN A 526 56.96 0.80 4.99
N GLY A 527 56.81 0.93 6.31
CA GLY A 527 55.56 1.37 6.94
C GLY A 527 55.14 2.78 6.52
N VAL A 528 56.09 3.73 6.51
CA VAL A 528 55.85 5.10 6.07
C VAL A 528 55.56 5.15 4.56
N GLU A 529 56.40 4.53 3.73
CA GLU A 529 56.20 4.50 2.27
C GLU A 529 54.88 3.81 1.88
N MET A 530 54.49 2.74 2.58
CA MET A 530 53.20 2.09 2.34
C MET A 530 52.04 3.05 2.66
N LEU A 531 52.12 3.78 3.76
CA LEU A 531 51.08 4.73 4.18
C LEU A 531 50.96 5.91 3.20
N GLU A 532 52.08 6.45 2.71
CA GLU A 532 52.10 7.47 1.65
C GLU A 532 51.50 6.91 0.34
N ALA A 533 51.87 5.69 -0.05
CA ALA A 533 51.28 5.03 -1.22
C ALA A 533 49.78 4.77 -1.09
N VAL A 534 49.28 4.48 0.12
CA VAL A 534 47.83 4.35 0.40
C VAL A 534 47.08 5.68 0.19
N GLU A 535 47.70 6.83 0.46
CA GLU A 535 47.08 8.15 0.19
C GLU A 535 46.99 8.47 -1.31
N GLU A 536 47.95 8.00 -2.10
CA GLU A 536 48.02 8.27 -3.53
C GLU A 536 47.25 7.25 -4.40
N SER A 537 46.92 6.09 -3.84
CA SER A 537 46.38 4.94 -4.59
C SER A 537 44.91 4.66 -4.28
N GLU A 538 44.17 4.13 -5.26
CA GLU A 538 42.81 3.62 -5.03
C GLU A 538 42.88 2.19 -4.45
N ILE A 539 42.54 2.06 -3.17
CA ILE A 539 42.62 0.79 -2.44
C ILE A 539 41.23 0.18 -2.25
N ASP A 540 41.09 -1.11 -2.58
CA ASP A 540 39.86 -1.86 -2.47
C ASP A 540 39.49 -2.23 -1.02
N ALA A 541 38.21 -2.52 -0.81
CA ALA A 541 37.65 -2.86 0.50
C ALA A 541 38.29 -4.11 1.14
N ASP A 542 38.76 -5.09 0.36
CA ASP A 542 39.41 -6.29 0.89
C ASP A 542 40.80 -6.00 1.48
N ASP A 543 41.55 -5.08 0.87
CA ASP A 543 42.85 -4.65 1.40
C ASP A 543 42.65 -3.69 2.59
N TRP A 544 41.62 -2.83 2.56
CA TRP A 544 41.27 -1.98 3.70
C TRP A 544 40.88 -2.74 4.96
N LYS A 545 40.38 -3.99 4.86
CA LYS A 545 40.18 -4.86 6.03
C LYS A 545 41.50 -5.22 6.71
N LYS A 546 42.57 -5.37 5.95
CA LYS A 546 43.89 -5.85 6.41
C LYS A 546 44.80 -4.68 6.80
N LEU A 547 44.74 -3.57 6.08
CA LEU A 547 45.63 -2.41 6.22
C LEU A 547 45.71 -1.84 7.66
N PRO A 548 44.59 -1.48 8.33
CA PRO A 548 44.65 -0.98 9.70
C PRO A 548 45.17 -2.04 10.69
N VAL A 549 44.89 -3.32 10.44
CA VAL A 549 45.37 -4.44 11.27
C VAL A 549 46.87 -4.61 11.10
N LEU A 550 47.37 -4.56 9.86
CA LEU A 550 48.78 -4.62 9.53
C LEU A 550 49.54 -3.46 10.20
N MET A 551 49.09 -2.21 10.03
CA MET A 551 49.79 -1.04 10.58
C MET A 551 49.73 -0.96 12.10
N LYS A 552 48.60 -1.29 12.74
CA LYS A 552 48.53 -1.39 14.20
C LYS A 552 49.39 -2.54 14.73
N GLY A 553 49.44 -3.67 14.00
CA GLY A 553 50.36 -4.77 14.27
C GLY A 553 51.81 -4.30 14.23
N THR A 554 52.19 -3.52 13.22
CA THR A 554 53.53 -2.92 13.08
C THR A 554 53.88 -2.02 14.25
N LEU A 555 53.01 -1.08 14.62
CA LEU A 555 53.26 -0.19 15.78
C LEU A 555 53.35 -0.98 17.09
N SER A 556 52.45 -1.93 17.30
CA SER A 556 52.44 -2.81 18.47
C SER A 556 53.73 -3.63 18.57
N LEU A 557 54.22 -4.13 17.43
CA LEU A 557 55.50 -4.84 17.36
C LEU A 557 56.66 -3.93 17.78
N LEU A 558 56.79 -2.76 17.16
CA LEU A 558 57.88 -1.81 17.45
C LEU A 558 57.85 -1.37 18.92
N SER A 559 56.66 -1.07 19.47
CA SER A 559 56.49 -0.75 20.89
C SER A 559 56.90 -1.90 21.78
N SER A 560 56.38 -3.11 21.52
CA SER A 560 56.64 -4.29 22.35
C SER A 560 58.13 -4.70 22.33
N LEU A 561 58.80 -4.59 21.18
CA LEU A 561 60.24 -4.84 21.09
C LEU A 561 61.04 -3.78 21.84
N ASN A 562 60.70 -2.50 21.67
CA ASN A 562 61.36 -1.42 22.41
C ASN A 562 61.19 -1.57 23.92
N ASP A 563 59.97 -1.80 24.39
CA ASP A 563 59.65 -1.98 25.81
C ASP A 563 60.34 -3.23 26.37
N GLY A 564 60.39 -4.32 25.58
CA GLY A 564 61.13 -5.53 25.93
C GLY A 564 62.62 -5.24 26.20
N ILE A 565 63.26 -4.45 25.33
CA ILE A 565 64.67 -4.05 25.49
C ILE A 565 64.82 -3.10 26.70
N THR A 566 63.95 -2.10 26.84
CA THR A 566 64.00 -1.14 27.95
C THR A 566 63.86 -1.85 29.30
N PHE A 567 62.87 -2.73 29.46
CA PHE A 567 62.72 -3.49 30.71
C PHE A 567 63.90 -4.45 30.96
N SER A 568 64.54 -4.95 29.91
CA SER A 568 65.76 -5.76 30.04
C SER A 568 66.97 -4.94 30.48
N GLU A 569 67.07 -3.67 30.09
CA GLU A 569 68.09 -2.71 30.58
C GLU A 569 67.83 -2.28 32.03
N GLU A 570 66.56 -2.17 32.42
CA GLU A 570 66.13 -1.88 33.80
C GLU A 570 66.16 -3.10 34.74
N GLU A 571 66.67 -4.24 34.27
CA GLU A 571 66.74 -5.51 35.00
C GLU A 571 65.37 -6.09 35.43
N ASN A 572 64.28 -5.65 34.79
CA ASN A 572 62.93 -6.17 34.98
C ASN A 572 62.59 -7.26 33.94
N TYR A 573 63.29 -8.38 34.03
CA TYR A 573 63.25 -9.44 33.03
C TYR A 573 61.87 -10.09 32.83
N GLY A 574 61.05 -10.17 33.88
CA GLY A 574 59.68 -10.68 33.74
C GLY A 574 58.85 -9.82 32.80
N LYS A 575 58.88 -8.50 32.99
CA LYS A 575 58.20 -7.55 32.08
C LYS A 575 58.84 -7.51 30.69
N ALA A 576 60.15 -7.66 30.61
CA ALA A 576 60.83 -7.78 29.32
C ALA A 576 60.28 -8.97 28.51
N VAL A 577 60.21 -10.17 29.10
CA VAL A 577 59.69 -11.37 28.44
C VAL A 577 58.22 -11.22 28.06
N GLU A 578 57.37 -10.65 28.92
CA GLU A 578 55.96 -10.39 28.59
C GLU A 578 55.79 -9.53 27.33
N ASN A 579 56.60 -8.48 27.20
CA ASN A 579 56.60 -7.62 26.00
C ASN A 579 57.17 -8.34 24.78
N LEU A 580 58.22 -9.16 24.92
CA LEU A 580 58.77 -9.97 23.82
C LEU A 580 57.80 -11.06 23.31
N VAL A 581 56.98 -11.63 24.19
CA VAL A 581 55.86 -12.50 23.80
C VAL A 581 54.82 -11.70 23.00
N SER A 582 54.47 -10.50 23.45
CA SER A 582 53.54 -9.60 22.75
C SER A 582 54.07 -9.16 21.37
N ALA A 583 55.39 -8.96 21.26
CA ALA A 583 56.06 -8.72 19.99
C ALA A 583 55.88 -9.91 19.03
N SER A 584 56.10 -11.15 19.50
CA SER A 584 55.93 -12.36 18.67
C SER A 584 54.50 -12.53 18.13
N VAL A 585 53.49 -12.19 18.94
CA VAL A 585 52.07 -12.16 18.52
C VAL A 585 51.84 -11.07 17.46
N SER A 586 52.43 -9.89 17.64
CA SER A 586 52.34 -8.79 16.68
C SER A 586 53.00 -9.16 15.34
N THR A 587 54.15 -9.83 15.36
CA THR A 587 54.82 -10.37 14.17
C THR A 587 53.94 -11.35 13.40
N SER A 588 53.30 -12.30 14.11
CA SER A 588 52.35 -13.23 13.49
C SER A 588 51.13 -12.53 12.89
N THR A 589 50.66 -11.45 13.54
CA THR A 589 49.55 -10.62 13.06
C THR A 589 49.92 -9.88 11.78
N ILE A 590 51.13 -9.32 11.71
CA ILE A 590 51.67 -8.68 10.51
C ILE A 590 51.75 -9.70 9.37
N GLY A 591 52.34 -10.88 9.61
CA GLY A 591 52.45 -11.94 8.60
C GLY A 591 51.10 -12.38 8.04
N SER A 592 50.08 -12.51 8.89
CA SER A 592 48.74 -12.92 8.45
C SER A 592 47.99 -11.84 7.64
N ASN A 593 48.43 -10.58 7.69
CA ASN A 593 47.75 -9.44 7.05
C ASN A 593 48.62 -8.74 5.99
N SER A 594 49.82 -9.24 5.70
CA SER A 594 50.74 -8.65 4.72
C SER A 594 50.41 -9.00 3.27
N GLU A 595 49.58 -10.01 3.03
CA GLU A 595 49.09 -10.39 1.71
C GLU A 595 48.00 -9.42 1.23
N LEU A 596 48.42 -8.33 0.59
CA LEU A 596 47.53 -7.34 -0.03
C LEU A 596 47.44 -7.57 -1.54
N ASN A 597 46.27 -7.29 -2.13
CA ASN A 597 46.01 -7.46 -3.56
C ASN A 597 46.49 -6.28 -4.40
N ASN A 598 46.44 -5.07 -3.85
CA ASN A 598 46.88 -3.87 -4.53
C ASN A 598 48.41 -3.86 -4.72
N TRP A 599 48.83 -3.71 -5.97
CA TRP A 599 50.22 -3.85 -6.38
C TRP A 599 51.13 -2.73 -5.83
N ASP A 600 50.61 -1.52 -5.64
CA ASP A 600 51.34 -0.35 -5.13
C ASP A 600 51.82 -0.56 -3.68
N ILE A 601 51.04 -1.27 -2.88
CA ILE A 601 51.28 -1.46 -1.44
C ILE A 601 51.72 -2.87 -1.05
N SER A 602 51.43 -3.88 -1.89
CA SER A 602 51.68 -5.30 -1.57
C SER A 602 53.16 -5.61 -1.31
N ARG A 603 54.08 -4.93 -2.00
CA ARG A 603 55.51 -5.11 -1.80
C ARG A 603 55.94 -4.60 -0.43
N TYR A 604 55.53 -3.38 -0.08
CA TYR A 604 55.81 -2.78 1.21
C TYR A 604 55.29 -3.64 2.36
N ALA A 605 54.06 -4.15 2.26
CA ALA A 605 53.49 -5.03 3.28
C ALA A 605 54.31 -6.32 3.49
N LYS A 606 54.83 -6.93 2.41
CA LYS A 606 55.71 -8.11 2.47
C LYS A 606 57.09 -7.77 3.05
N ASP A 607 57.64 -6.62 2.70
CA ASP A 607 58.92 -6.15 3.21
C ASP A 607 58.82 -5.80 4.72
N ILE A 608 57.69 -5.24 5.17
CA ILE A 608 57.35 -5.06 6.59
C ILE A 608 57.29 -6.41 7.31
N SER A 609 56.57 -7.39 6.76
CA SER A 609 56.48 -8.74 7.36
C SER A 609 57.85 -9.40 7.50
N THR A 610 58.66 -9.35 6.44
CA THR A 610 60.00 -9.93 6.43
C THR A 610 60.93 -9.20 7.41
N GLY A 611 60.82 -7.87 7.47
CA GLY A 611 61.54 -7.04 8.44
C GLY A 611 61.12 -7.32 9.88
N ALA A 612 59.82 -7.53 10.12
CA ALA A 612 59.24 -7.89 11.41
C ALA A 612 59.78 -9.24 11.91
N ASP A 613 59.72 -10.28 11.06
CA ASP A 613 60.27 -11.61 11.39
C ASP A 613 61.76 -11.51 11.75
N LYS A 614 62.55 -10.87 10.89
CA LYS A 614 64.00 -10.74 11.08
C LYS A 614 64.37 -9.96 12.34
N THR A 615 63.74 -8.80 12.56
CA THR A 615 64.05 -7.94 13.73
C THR A 615 63.60 -8.62 15.02
N THR A 616 62.43 -9.27 15.02
CA THR A 616 61.93 -10.02 16.18
C THR A 616 62.89 -11.16 16.51
N GLU A 617 63.29 -11.97 15.53
CA GLU A 617 64.22 -13.07 15.72
C GLU A 617 65.56 -12.57 16.30
N GLU A 618 66.12 -11.48 15.75
CA GLU A 618 67.38 -10.91 16.21
C GLU A 618 67.32 -10.43 17.66
N VAL A 619 66.25 -9.70 18.04
CA VAL A 619 66.03 -9.24 19.42
C VAL A 619 65.86 -10.44 20.36
N LEU A 620 65.00 -11.40 20.00
CA LEU A 620 64.75 -12.58 20.84
C LEU A 620 66.03 -13.41 21.04
N ILE A 621 66.85 -13.62 20.02
CA ILE A 621 68.12 -14.36 20.14
C ILE A 621 69.06 -13.67 21.13
N ASN A 622 69.20 -12.35 21.02
CA ASN A 622 70.10 -11.59 21.88
C ASN A 622 69.61 -11.54 23.34
N GLU A 623 68.31 -11.33 23.54
CA GLU A 623 67.70 -11.32 24.88
C GLU A 623 67.74 -12.71 25.54
N ALA A 624 67.49 -13.78 24.78
CA ALA A 624 67.63 -15.15 25.28
C ALA A 624 69.06 -15.45 25.73
N LYS A 625 70.07 -15.09 24.93
CA LYS A 625 71.50 -15.26 25.29
C LYS A 625 71.89 -14.43 26.50
N LYS A 626 71.38 -13.21 26.62
CA LYS A 626 71.62 -12.33 27.78
C LYS A 626 71.08 -12.98 29.06
N LEU A 627 69.89 -13.55 29.02
CA LEU A 627 69.26 -14.24 30.14
C LEU A 627 69.97 -15.57 30.48
N GLU A 628 70.35 -16.36 29.48
CA GLU A 628 71.15 -17.58 29.66
C GLU A 628 72.49 -17.27 30.35
N LEU A 629 73.22 -16.25 29.86
CA LEU A 629 74.49 -15.81 30.43
C LEU A 629 74.32 -15.29 31.87
N ARG A 630 73.25 -14.55 32.13
CA ARG A 630 72.91 -14.10 33.50
C ARG A 630 72.67 -15.29 34.42
N GLY A 631 71.84 -16.25 34.00
CA GLY A 631 71.56 -17.48 34.73
C GLY A 631 72.84 -18.23 35.08
N TRP A 632 73.72 -18.40 34.09
CA TRP A 632 75.02 -19.06 34.25
C TRP A 632 75.96 -18.30 35.22
N ASN A 633 76.08 -16.98 35.08
CA ASN A 633 76.91 -16.16 35.96
C ASN A 633 76.46 -16.24 37.42
N ILE A 634 75.15 -16.14 37.68
CA ILE A 634 74.59 -16.27 39.03
C ILE A 634 74.85 -17.67 39.58
N LYS A 635 74.58 -18.72 38.80
CA LYS A 635 74.83 -20.11 39.19
C LYS A 635 76.28 -20.31 39.61
N LYS A 636 77.24 -19.80 38.82
CA LYS A 636 78.67 -19.91 39.11
C LYS A 636 79.11 -19.12 40.34
N ALA A 637 78.57 -17.92 40.54
CA ALA A 637 78.82 -17.12 41.74
C ALA A 637 78.36 -17.87 43.00
N VAL A 638 77.16 -18.44 42.96
CA VAL A 638 76.60 -19.25 44.06
C VAL A 638 77.44 -20.50 44.33
N GLU A 639 77.76 -21.28 43.30
CA GLU A 639 78.60 -22.49 43.44
C GLU A 639 79.96 -22.17 44.08
N HIS A 640 80.59 -21.07 43.66
CA HIS A 640 81.88 -20.62 44.21
C HIS A 640 81.77 -20.17 45.68
N ALA A 641 80.75 -19.38 46.02
CA ALA A 641 80.51 -18.95 47.40
C ALA A 641 80.21 -20.13 48.35
N MET A 642 79.47 -21.13 47.86
CA MET A 642 79.22 -22.36 48.62
C MET A 642 80.51 -23.18 48.83
N ALA A 643 81.36 -23.30 47.80
CA ALA A 643 82.61 -24.07 47.88
C ALA A 643 83.63 -23.46 48.86
N LEU A 644 83.66 -22.13 49.01
CA LEU A 644 84.54 -21.43 49.95
C LEU A 644 83.96 -21.29 51.37
N ASP A 645 82.73 -21.76 51.57
CA ASP A 645 81.95 -21.56 52.80
C ASP A 645 81.67 -20.08 53.15
N ASP A 646 81.99 -19.12 52.27
CA ASP A 646 81.81 -17.68 52.46
C ASP A 646 80.78 -17.10 51.48
N ILE A 647 79.59 -16.79 52.02
CA ILE A 647 78.48 -16.20 51.26
C ILE A 647 78.36 -14.68 51.42
N SER A 648 79.28 -14.05 52.16
CA SER A 648 79.21 -12.60 52.43
C SER A 648 79.45 -11.75 51.18
N GLY A 649 80.14 -12.31 50.18
CA GLY A 649 80.42 -11.69 48.89
C GLY A 649 79.29 -11.79 47.87
N LEU A 650 78.23 -12.56 48.13
CA LEU A 650 77.09 -12.67 47.22
C LEU A 650 76.23 -11.41 47.25
N LYS A 651 75.92 -10.87 46.08
CA LYS A 651 74.91 -9.82 45.94
C LYS A 651 73.52 -10.38 46.21
N LYS A 652 72.57 -9.49 46.53
CA LYS A 652 71.17 -9.87 46.80
C LYS A 652 70.54 -10.66 45.65
N GLU A 653 70.89 -10.34 44.40
CA GLU A 653 70.39 -11.03 43.22
C GLU A 653 71.11 -12.36 42.90
N GLU A 654 72.27 -12.60 43.50
CA GLU A 654 73.11 -13.78 43.23
C GLU A 654 72.66 -14.97 44.09
N ASN A 655 71.51 -15.53 43.73
CA ASN A 655 70.89 -16.65 44.42
C ASN A 655 70.30 -17.67 43.43
N VAL A 656 70.05 -18.89 43.92
CA VAL A 656 69.58 -20.02 43.10
C VAL A 656 68.26 -19.71 42.40
N LEU A 657 67.30 -19.08 43.10
CA LEU A 657 66.00 -18.72 42.53
C LEU A 657 66.12 -17.73 41.35
N ASN A 658 66.95 -16.71 41.47
CA ASN A 658 67.14 -15.75 40.37
C ASN A 658 67.88 -16.36 39.18
N SER A 659 68.76 -17.34 39.42
CA SER A 659 69.38 -18.12 38.35
C SER A 659 68.33 -18.98 37.64
N SER A 660 67.47 -19.70 38.38
CA SER A 660 66.42 -20.54 37.78
C SER A 660 65.44 -19.71 36.97
N LEU A 661 64.99 -18.55 37.49
CA LEU A 661 64.12 -17.61 36.76
C LEU A 661 64.78 -17.10 35.47
N SER A 662 66.09 -16.88 35.45
CA SER A 662 66.79 -16.46 34.23
C SER A 662 66.73 -17.53 33.14
N TYR A 663 66.96 -18.80 33.51
CA TYR A 663 66.83 -19.93 32.60
C TYR A 663 65.39 -20.16 32.16
N GLN A 664 64.41 -19.99 33.05
CA GLN A 664 62.98 -20.05 32.72
C GLN A 664 62.59 -18.99 31.67
N HIS A 665 63.04 -17.75 31.86
CA HIS A 665 62.83 -16.66 30.93
C HIS A 665 63.52 -16.92 29.59
N ALA A 666 64.77 -17.39 29.59
CA ALA A 666 65.48 -17.79 28.37
C ALA A 666 64.76 -18.93 27.64
N ALA A 667 64.30 -19.97 28.35
CA ALA A 667 63.52 -21.08 27.79
C ALA A 667 62.22 -20.60 27.14
N THR A 668 61.54 -19.62 27.74
CA THR A 668 60.34 -18.99 27.19
C THR A 668 60.65 -18.32 25.85
N ILE A 669 61.73 -17.53 25.78
CA ILE A 669 62.14 -16.87 24.54
C ILE A 669 62.60 -17.88 23.48
N TYR A 670 63.40 -18.90 23.84
CA TYR A 670 63.78 -19.97 22.90
C TYR A 670 62.58 -20.75 22.36
N SER A 671 61.50 -20.86 23.15
CA SER A 671 60.25 -21.41 22.65
C SER A 671 59.60 -20.55 21.57
N LEU A 672 59.71 -19.23 21.65
CA LEU A 672 59.20 -18.29 20.63
C LEU A 672 60.04 -18.39 19.35
N LEU A 673 61.36 -18.58 19.49
CA LEU A 673 62.30 -18.83 18.39
C LEU A 673 62.17 -20.22 17.76
N ASN A 674 61.33 -21.10 18.31
CA ASN A 674 61.20 -22.50 17.92
C ASN A 674 62.56 -23.27 18.00
N ASP A 675 63.48 -22.82 18.84
CA ASP A 675 64.74 -23.51 19.12
C ASP A 675 64.52 -24.53 20.25
N LYS A 676 64.19 -25.76 19.84
CA LYS A 676 63.86 -26.85 20.77
C LYS A 676 65.07 -27.29 21.59
N GLU A 677 66.27 -27.25 21.02
CA GLU A 677 67.48 -27.72 21.69
C GLU A 677 67.84 -26.78 22.83
N LYS A 678 67.96 -25.48 22.54
CA LYS A 678 68.26 -24.47 23.57
C LYS A 678 67.17 -24.33 24.62
N ARG A 679 65.90 -24.45 24.22
CA ARG A 679 64.80 -24.48 25.17
C ARG A 679 64.94 -25.64 26.16
N LEU A 680 65.19 -26.87 25.68
CA LEU A 680 65.31 -28.05 26.55
C LEU A 680 66.54 -27.96 27.46
N GLU A 681 67.65 -27.41 26.96
CA GLU A 681 68.84 -27.12 27.78
C GLU A 681 68.49 -26.17 28.94
N CYS A 682 67.81 -25.05 28.65
CA CYS A 682 67.41 -24.08 29.67
C CYS A 682 66.40 -24.67 30.68
N VAL A 683 65.41 -25.45 30.22
CA VAL A 683 64.43 -26.12 31.11
C VAL A 683 65.13 -27.14 32.01
N TYR A 684 66.10 -27.88 31.49
CA TYR A 684 66.90 -28.81 32.28
C TYR A 684 67.69 -28.07 33.36
N GLU A 685 68.39 -26.99 33.02
CA GLU A 685 69.13 -26.17 33.98
C GLU A 685 68.21 -25.51 35.02
N GLU A 686 67.05 -24.99 34.61
CA GLU A 686 66.01 -24.50 35.52
C GLU A 686 65.60 -25.59 36.51
N SER A 687 65.30 -26.81 36.06
CA SER A 687 64.85 -27.89 36.92
C SER A 687 65.89 -28.27 37.98
N LEU A 688 67.17 -28.34 37.63
CA LEU A 688 68.26 -28.59 38.58
C LEU A 688 68.36 -27.51 39.64
N LEU A 689 68.15 -26.25 39.26
CA LEU A 689 68.20 -25.11 40.18
C LEU A 689 66.96 -25.04 41.07
N VAL A 690 65.78 -25.39 40.56
CA VAL A 690 64.56 -25.50 41.36
C VAL A 690 64.70 -26.60 42.42
N ASP A 691 65.17 -27.78 42.03
CA ASP A 691 65.46 -28.87 42.97
C ASP A 691 66.47 -28.41 44.04
N LYS A 692 67.51 -27.67 43.63
CA LYS A 692 68.50 -27.12 44.56
C LYS A 692 67.91 -26.07 45.50
N HIS A 693 67.02 -25.22 45.00
CA HIS A 693 66.30 -24.24 45.80
C HIS A 693 65.45 -24.93 46.87
N GLU A 694 64.67 -25.95 46.49
CA GLU A 694 63.84 -26.71 47.42
C GLU A 694 64.66 -27.43 48.48
N GLU A 695 65.78 -28.05 48.10
CA GLU A 695 66.74 -28.67 49.03
C GLU A 695 67.24 -27.65 50.07
N LEU A 696 67.74 -26.50 49.62
CA LEU A 696 68.27 -25.45 50.51
C LEU A 696 67.20 -24.88 51.45
N VAL A 697 65.99 -24.67 50.96
CA VAL A 697 64.86 -24.18 51.77
C VAL A 697 64.45 -25.22 52.82
N SER A 698 64.40 -26.50 52.44
CA SER A 698 64.10 -27.61 53.34
C SER A 698 65.16 -27.72 54.44
N ASP A 699 66.44 -27.71 54.07
CA ASP A 699 67.55 -27.79 55.01
C ASP A 699 67.58 -26.61 55.98
N ALA A 700 67.37 -25.39 55.46
CA ALA A 700 67.29 -24.18 56.29
C ALA A 700 66.15 -24.26 57.30
N THR A 701 64.99 -24.74 56.87
CA THR A 701 63.81 -24.89 57.74
C THR A 701 64.05 -25.94 58.82
N ALA A 702 64.67 -27.07 58.47
CA ALA A 702 65.04 -28.12 59.42
C ALA A 702 66.05 -27.60 60.46
N LEU A 703 67.01 -26.78 60.05
CA LEU A 703 67.99 -26.14 60.95
C LEU A 703 67.31 -25.16 61.92
N ARG A 704 66.36 -24.34 61.45
CA ARG A 704 65.57 -23.46 62.34
C ARG A 704 64.80 -24.26 63.39
N ILE A 705 64.13 -25.34 62.99
CA ILE A 705 63.39 -26.21 63.90
C ILE A 705 64.35 -26.85 64.93
N LYS A 706 65.54 -27.29 64.52
CA LYS A 706 66.58 -27.80 65.44
C LYS A 706 67.03 -26.73 66.44
N ALA A 707 67.22 -25.49 66.00
CA ALA A 707 67.59 -24.38 66.88
C ALA A 707 66.50 -24.08 67.91
N GLU A 708 65.23 -24.00 67.48
CA GLU A 708 64.09 -23.78 68.36
C GLU A 708 63.94 -24.89 69.41
N ASN A 709 64.09 -26.16 68.99
CA ASN A 709 64.07 -27.29 69.91
C ASN A 709 65.21 -27.23 70.93
N LYS A 710 66.42 -26.84 70.52
CA LYS A 710 67.56 -26.67 71.46
C LYS A 710 67.29 -25.57 72.49
N ILE A 711 66.75 -24.43 72.06
CA ILE A 711 66.40 -23.32 72.96
C ILE A 711 65.27 -23.74 73.91
N SER A 712 64.21 -24.36 73.40
CA SER A 712 63.07 -24.80 74.21
C SER A 712 63.49 -25.82 75.26
N ASN A 713 64.27 -26.84 74.87
CA ASN A 713 64.77 -27.86 75.79
C ASN A 713 65.66 -27.26 76.88
N SER A 714 66.49 -26.26 76.55
CA SER A 714 67.33 -25.60 77.55
C SER A 714 66.52 -24.72 78.50
N LYS A 715 65.49 -24.02 78.01
CA LYS A 715 64.55 -23.25 78.83
C LYS A 715 63.81 -24.11 79.85
N GLU A 716 63.49 -25.36 79.50
CA GLU A 716 62.78 -26.29 80.37
C GLU A 716 63.71 -27.01 81.36
N ASN A 717 64.91 -27.42 80.92
CA ASN A 717 65.77 -28.33 81.70
C ASN A 717 66.97 -27.68 82.39
N ASP A 718 67.41 -26.52 81.93
CA ASP A 718 68.61 -25.83 82.43
C ASP A 718 68.29 -24.52 83.16
N LEU A 719 67.19 -23.85 82.77
CA LEU A 719 66.81 -22.53 83.28
C LEU A 719 65.65 -22.60 84.27
N ILE A 720 65.60 -21.63 85.19
CA ILE A 720 64.49 -21.43 86.11
C ILE A 720 63.73 -20.18 85.68
N ARG A 721 62.41 -20.30 85.53
CA ARG A 721 61.53 -19.18 85.20
C ARG A 721 61.09 -18.45 86.48
N ILE A 722 61.37 -17.15 86.56
CA ILE A 722 60.88 -16.26 87.62
C ILE A 722 60.10 -15.12 86.95
N GLY A 723 58.77 -15.17 87.04
CA GLY A 723 57.90 -14.28 86.26
C GLY A 723 58.08 -14.51 84.76
N ASP A 724 58.46 -13.46 84.03
CA ASP A 724 58.74 -13.52 82.58
C ASP A 724 60.23 -13.65 82.25
N ILE A 725 61.09 -13.83 83.25
CA ILE A 725 62.54 -13.92 83.07
C ILE A 725 63.01 -15.37 83.26
N TYR A 726 63.80 -15.87 82.31
CA TYR A 726 64.54 -17.13 82.44
C TYR A 726 65.93 -16.85 83.00
N LEU A 727 66.28 -17.52 84.10
CA LEU A 727 67.56 -17.35 84.78
C LEU A 727 68.28 -18.69 84.92
N LEU A 728 69.57 -18.69 84.61
CA LEU A 728 70.47 -19.78 84.96
C LEU A 728 70.95 -19.54 86.39
N LEU A 729 70.49 -20.35 87.35
CA LEU A 729 70.88 -20.23 88.77
C LEU A 729 71.74 -21.41 89.26
N ASN A 730 71.66 -22.56 88.59
CA ASN A 730 72.42 -23.76 88.93
C ASN A 730 73.74 -23.80 88.14
N PRO A 731 74.92 -23.66 88.79
CA PRO A 731 76.21 -23.67 88.09
C PRO A 731 76.50 -24.98 87.35
N TYR A 732 75.96 -26.12 87.81
CA TYR A 732 76.16 -27.42 87.15
C TYR A 732 75.42 -27.55 85.80
N LYS A 733 74.50 -26.62 85.50
CA LYS A 733 73.75 -26.56 84.24
C LYS A 733 74.36 -25.59 83.22
N TYR A 734 75.46 -24.94 83.56
CA TYR A 734 76.11 -23.95 82.69
C TYR A 734 76.55 -24.57 81.36
N ASP A 735 77.22 -25.71 81.40
CA ASP A 735 77.78 -26.35 80.20
C ASP A 735 76.66 -26.78 79.23
N THR A 736 75.57 -27.40 79.76
CA THR A 736 74.43 -27.84 78.94
C THR A 736 73.65 -26.67 78.33
N PHE A 737 73.48 -25.58 79.08
CA PHE A 737 72.88 -24.34 78.60
C PHE A 737 73.73 -23.68 77.49
N SER A 738 75.03 -23.53 77.76
CA SER A 738 75.99 -22.90 76.83
C SER A 738 76.09 -23.67 75.52
N GLU A 739 76.16 -25.01 75.59
CA GLU A 739 76.15 -25.88 74.42
C GLU A 739 74.84 -25.79 73.64
N SER A 740 73.69 -25.73 74.32
CA SER A 740 72.38 -25.65 73.67
C SER A 740 72.17 -24.33 72.92
N TYR A 741 72.46 -23.19 73.56
CA TYR A 741 72.37 -21.88 72.92
C TYR A 741 73.45 -21.67 71.85
N GLY A 742 74.68 -22.14 72.07
CA GLY A 742 75.74 -22.10 71.05
C GLY A 742 75.42 -22.96 69.83
N SER A 743 74.82 -24.14 70.02
CA SER A 743 74.34 -24.99 68.92
C SER A 743 73.17 -24.34 68.18
N ALA A 744 72.23 -23.71 68.89
CA ALA A 744 71.10 -23.02 68.29
C ALA A 744 71.55 -21.79 67.48
N GLU A 745 72.54 -21.04 67.97
CA GLU A 745 73.18 -19.95 67.22
C GLU A 745 73.76 -20.47 65.90
N LYS A 746 74.57 -21.54 65.96
CA LYS A 746 75.17 -22.14 64.77
C LYS A 746 74.12 -22.64 63.77
N TYR A 747 73.08 -23.33 64.23
CA TYR A 747 71.99 -23.78 63.35
C TYR A 747 71.24 -22.60 62.70
N LEU A 748 71.03 -21.49 63.41
CA LEU A 748 70.40 -20.30 62.82
C LEU A 748 71.34 -19.58 61.84
N GLU A 749 72.66 -19.59 62.06
CA GLU A 749 73.66 -19.10 61.09
C GLU A 749 73.66 -19.93 59.81
N ASP A 750 73.68 -21.26 59.93
CA ASP A 750 73.63 -22.19 58.79
C ASP A 750 72.29 -22.05 58.05
N ALA A 751 71.16 -21.92 58.77
CA ALA A 751 69.85 -21.69 58.18
C ALA A 751 69.77 -20.36 57.42
N LEU A 752 70.31 -19.28 58.01
CA LEU A 752 70.39 -17.97 57.37
C LEU A 752 71.18 -18.05 56.07
N LYS A 753 72.32 -18.76 56.08
CA LYS A 753 73.13 -18.99 54.89
C LYS A 753 72.36 -19.71 53.79
N ASN A 754 71.67 -20.80 54.14
CA ASN A 754 70.88 -21.57 53.18
C ASN A 754 69.71 -20.75 52.58
N TYR A 755 68.97 -19.99 53.39
CA TYR A 755 67.91 -19.11 52.85
C TYR A 755 68.44 -18.01 51.93
N LYS A 756 69.60 -17.41 52.26
CA LYS A 756 70.25 -16.40 51.40
C LYS A 756 70.63 -16.99 50.05
N VAL A 757 71.30 -18.15 50.06
CA VAL A 757 71.70 -18.85 48.83
C VAL A 757 70.49 -19.30 48.01
N ALA A 758 69.44 -19.79 48.67
CA ALA A 758 68.20 -20.17 48.01
C ALA A 758 67.49 -18.98 47.35
N GLY A 759 67.66 -17.77 47.89
CA GLY A 759 66.97 -16.55 47.42
C GLY A 759 65.67 -16.24 48.16
N VAL A 760 65.44 -16.84 49.34
CA VAL A 760 64.23 -16.61 50.14
C VAL A 760 64.47 -15.46 51.13
N SER A 761 64.38 -14.23 50.62
CA SER A 761 64.70 -13.01 51.36
C SER A 761 63.92 -12.85 52.67
N LEU A 762 62.60 -13.06 52.65
CA LEU A 762 61.75 -12.93 53.83
C LEU A 762 62.16 -13.88 54.96
N MET A 763 62.38 -15.16 54.62
CA MET A 763 62.79 -16.16 55.62
C MET A 763 64.22 -15.92 56.10
N SER A 764 65.10 -15.44 55.22
CA SER A 764 66.44 -14.99 55.60
C SER A 764 66.38 -13.84 56.62
N GLU A 765 65.61 -12.79 56.35
CA GLU A 765 65.49 -11.63 57.25
C GLU A 765 64.90 -12.01 58.61
N ASP A 766 63.86 -12.86 58.62
CA ASP A 766 63.26 -13.39 59.85
C ASP A 766 64.25 -14.25 60.65
N THR A 767 65.02 -15.10 59.97
CA THR A 767 66.07 -15.91 60.61
C THR A 767 67.18 -15.05 61.17
N GLU A 768 67.59 -13.97 60.48
CA GLU A 768 68.59 -13.03 60.97
C GLU A 768 68.11 -12.30 62.23
N LYS A 769 66.84 -11.88 62.25
CA LYS A 769 66.23 -11.30 63.45
C LYS A 769 66.24 -12.31 64.60
N LYS A 770 65.84 -13.56 64.33
CA LYS A 770 65.83 -14.62 65.33
C LYS A 770 67.23 -14.91 65.89
N LEU A 771 68.24 -14.96 65.03
CA LEU A 771 69.63 -15.11 65.42
C LEU A 771 70.07 -13.99 66.36
N LYS A 772 69.74 -12.72 66.06
CA LYS A 772 70.06 -11.58 66.93
C LYS A 772 69.32 -11.67 68.28
N GLU A 773 68.06 -12.08 68.29
CA GLU A 773 67.29 -12.33 69.51
C GLU A 773 67.96 -13.38 70.39
N VAL A 774 68.36 -14.52 69.81
CA VAL A 774 69.00 -15.62 70.53
C VAL A 774 70.36 -15.19 71.08
N LYS A 775 71.20 -14.49 70.30
CA LYS A 775 72.49 -13.95 70.78
C LYS A 775 72.31 -12.96 71.94
N SER A 776 71.29 -12.10 71.85
CA SER A 776 70.97 -11.13 72.91
C SER A 776 70.47 -11.83 74.17
N GLU A 777 69.54 -12.78 74.03
CA GLU A 777 69.01 -13.58 75.12
C GLU A 777 70.13 -14.38 75.81
N TRP A 778 71.01 -15.01 75.03
CA TRP A 778 72.15 -15.76 75.55
C TRP A 778 73.07 -14.88 76.40
N ARG A 779 73.45 -13.71 75.89
CA ARG A 779 74.29 -12.74 76.62
C ARG A 779 73.62 -12.21 77.88
N TYR A 780 72.32 -11.95 77.83
CA TYR A 780 71.56 -11.48 78.98
C TYR A 780 71.53 -12.52 80.10
N ILE A 781 71.19 -13.77 79.77
CA ILE A 781 71.17 -14.88 80.74
C ILE A 781 72.56 -15.11 81.33
N LEU A 782 73.62 -15.08 80.50
CA LEU A 782 75.00 -15.20 80.96
C LEU A 782 75.40 -14.07 81.94
N SER A 783 75.05 -12.82 81.62
CA SER A 783 75.33 -11.68 82.50
C SER A 783 74.65 -11.84 83.86
N MET A 784 73.38 -12.24 83.87
CA MET A 784 72.63 -12.51 85.10
C MET A 784 73.19 -13.71 85.88
N PHE A 785 73.65 -14.75 85.18
CA PHE A 785 74.34 -15.88 85.82
C PHE A 785 75.63 -15.44 86.52
N PHE A 786 76.46 -14.63 85.88
CA PHE A 786 77.67 -14.11 86.52
C PHE A 786 77.35 -13.21 87.72
N LEU A 787 76.31 -12.38 87.65
CA LEU A 787 75.82 -11.61 88.79
C LEU A 787 75.34 -12.51 89.93
N ALA A 788 74.59 -13.57 89.62
CA ALA A 788 74.15 -14.56 90.60
C ALA A 788 75.34 -15.29 91.24
N CYS A 789 76.35 -15.68 90.47
CA CYS A 789 77.59 -16.26 90.97
C CYS A 789 78.37 -15.32 91.91
N ILE A 790 78.44 -14.02 91.59
CA ILE A 790 79.03 -13.01 92.49
C ILE A 790 78.22 -12.92 93.79
N LEU A 791 76.89 -12.91 93.71
CA LEU A 791 76.02 -12.91 94.89
C LEU A 791 76.15 -14.19 95.72
N TYR A 792 76.24 -15.37 95.10
CA TYR A 792 76.51 -16.63 95.78
C TYR A 792 77.88 -16.62 96.45
N GLY A 793 78.91 -16.11 95.78
CA GLY A 793 80.25 -15.93 96.34
C GLY A 793 80.24 -14.95 97.51
N ALA A 794 79.55 -13.82 97.40
CA ALA A 794 79.41 -12.83 98.47
C ALA A 794 78.61 -13.39 99.65
N ALA A 795 77.52 -14.13 99.40
CA ALA A 795 76.73 -14.80 100.43
C ALA A 795 77.57 -15.87 101.14
N PHE A 796 78.37 -16.65 100.41
CA PHE A 796 79.28 -17.65 100.94
C PHE A 796 80.40 -17.02 101.79
N ILE A 797 81.03 -15.95 101.30
CA ILE A 797 82.02 -15.17 102.06
C ILE A 797 81.35 -14.56 103.31
N TYR A 798 80.12 -14.07 103.20
CA TYR A 798 79.36 -13.54 104.33
C TYR A 798 79.03 -14.62 105.36
N THR A 799 78.58 -15.82 104.96
CA THR A 799 78.37 -16.94 105.90
C THR A 799 79.67 -17.37 106.53
N ILE A 800 80.78 -17.48 105.79
CA ILE A 800 82.10 -17.76 106.35
C ILE A 800 82.49 -16.68 107.36
N ASN A 801 82.44 -15.40 106.98
CA ASN A 801 82.78 -14.29 107.87
C ASN A 801 81.88 -14.24 109.10
N ARG A 802 80.58 -14.53 108.97
CA ARG A 802 79.64 -14.59 110.09
C ARG A 802 79.94 -15.77 111.01
N VAL A 803 80.28 -16.93 110.45
CA VAL A 803 80.73 -18.09 111.24
C VAL A 803 82.04 -17.77 111.96
N ILE A 804 83.02 -17.15 111.28
CA ILE A 804 84.29 -16.71 111.88
C ILE A 804 84.03 -15.67 112.99
N MET A 805 83.30 -14.58 112.72
CA MET A 805 82.99 -13.55 113.71
C MET A 805 82.17 -14.09 114.87
N GLY A 806 81.19 -14.98 114.62
CA GLY A 806 80.43 -15.66 115.67
C GLY A 806 81.33 -16.54 116.54
N THR A 807 82.28 -17.24 115.91
CA THR A 807 83.29 -18.04 116.63
C THR A 807 84.25 -17.16 117.42
N VAL A 808 84.66 -16.00 116.89
CA VAL A 808 85.51 -15.02 117.56
C VAL A 808 84.79 -14.34 118.72
N ALA A 809 83.52 -13.96 118.55
CA ALA A 809 82.69 -13.40 119.63
C ALA A 809 82.46 -14.44 120.74
N TYR A 810 82.18 -15.69 120.38
CA TYR A 810 82.13 -16.80 121.33
C TYR A 810 83.46 -16.98 122.10
N MET A 811 84.60 -16.91 121.41
CA MET A 811 85.93 -16.95 122.03
C MET A 811 86.21 -15.74 122.94
N ARG A 812 85.72 -14.54 122.57
CA ARG A 812 85.88 -13.31 123.36
C ARG A 812 85.01 -13.32 124.61
N ASP A 813 83.75 -13.76 124.53
CA ASP A 813 82.87 -13.95 125.71
C ASP A 813 83.43 -15.02 126.66
N MET A 814 84.07 -16.07 126.12
CA MET A 814 84.82 -17.04 126.91
C MET A 814 86.01 -16.39 127.65
N TYR A 815 86.73 -15.48 127.00
CA TYR A 815 87.87 -14.76 127.59
C TYR A 815 87.43 -13.67 128.60
N GLU A 816 86.33 -12.95 128.34
CA GLU A 816 85.76 -11.97 129.26
C GLU A 816 85.14 -12.64 130.51
N ARG A 817 84.62 -13.87 130.39
CA ARG A 817 84.26 -14.71 131.54
C ARG A 817 85.45 -15.15 132.40
N GLU A 818 86.66 -15.20 131.84
CA GLU A 818 87.87 -15.55 132.61
C GLU A 818 88.53 -14.33 133.29
N VAL A 819 88.20 -13.09 132.90
CA VAL A 819 88.93 -11.89 133.36
C VAL A 819 88.05 -10.87 134.12
N GLY A 820 86.73 -10.93 134.01
CA GLY A 820 85.82 -9.98 134.69
C GLY A 820 85.02 -10.61 135.83
N ASP A 821 85.59 -10.62 137.05
CA ASP A 821 85.04 -9.97 138.26
C ASP A 821 85.29 -10.75 139.58
N ILE A 822 86.15 -10.17 140.42
CA ILE A 822 86.07 -10.13 141.89
C ILE A 822 86.18 -8.63 142.26
N ILE A 823 85.08 -7.86 142.42
CA ILE A 823 84.40 -7.43 143.68
C ILE A 823 83.33 -6.33 143.38
N VAL A 824 82.10 -6.65 143.77
CA VAL A 824 80.93 -5.85 144.23
C VAL A 824 81.04 -4.30 144.31
N LYS A 825 80.23 -3.62 143.48
CA LYS A 825 79.11 -2.75 143.91
C LYS A 825 78.06 -2.57 142.82
#